data_AF-A0A537J793-F1
#
_entry.id   AF-A0A537J793-F1
#
_cell.length_a   1.000
_cell.length_b   1.000
_cell.length_c   1.000
_cell.angle_alpha   90.00
_cell.angle_beta   90.00
_cell.angle_gamma   90.00
#
_symmetry.space_group_name_H-M   'P 1'
#
loop_
_entity.id
_entity.type
_entity.pdbx_description
1 polymer ?
#
loop_
_entity_poly.entity_id
_entity_poly.type
_entity_poly.pdbx_seq_one_letter_code
_entity_poly.pdbx_strand_id
1 'polypeptide(L)'
;MIMQPLKACLIFIFLYTLVSLHVASQPVANNYEKQWRQVDELVKKQLPKSALEEVKKIYQLAKKDASSGYQQAQVIKALVYMIGLQNEITENSEAKSIADIEKEISSANEPAKSVLNSVLAEMYWNYYQQHRWQLYDRTNTRSFKKDDIATWTADDFHRKISELYLQSIKNSALLQRTRLEVYDAIILKGNVRHLRPTLFDLLAHHALEYFKNDERDITRPAYAFEIDEAAAFDPAADFLHHKFITKDSVSLQHKALLLYQQLIAFHLNDAKPDALIDADIERIEFVNDKGVQENKKQLYLMALNHIAHQYENDPAATQAWYLIAAQYNQDGATYQPYGDTSHRYDKIRAKEICEKILAQKDSSEGKINCYNLLNEINGKDLKFSIEKVNTPALPFRALIQYKNFSQLYLRLIKADEKLKGELDNYYDEKFWNKITASNVVRAWQQPLPTTNDLQEHSTEIKVDALPPGDYLLLASTDENFDPKKSLLGARLFYVSNISYVNNSQNYFVLHRETGQPLVNADVQVWEQKYDYKTSKETKEKAAAYKTDQHGFFELTRAKTPNPNNSNYTLDISHNGERLFMNEYQYYYYYNNETAPAEEDIEVFLFTDRSIYRPGQILYFKGIAVSHEQDKKNSVKTGYETWVYLNDANDEVVDSMKVKTNEYGSFSGKFELPQSGLNGQFSIEMKDDEGSARISVEEYKRPKFYVDYEKMKGSYKVNDKIKVMGFAKAYAGNNIEQATVKYRVVRQPRFIYPWLSWRWWQPPVREMEIAHGEIKTDKDGKFVIEFTAIPDLTIDKKFDPVFDYRIYADVTDVTGETRSGEKMVSVSYKSLLLNVDLPGKLPADSFKNISISTTNMAGEFERAKVTVTISKLRAEKRLIRSRYWERPDQFVMSKDEYVKQFPYDEYDNEADYKGWGKEQVAYEKTDSVKENSEFDPEASGRNSKLLPGFYEMEVTTKDKDGLEVKDVRYIELYDEKSNRLDHPEYLWSEGSKPVEPGERTTNKVGTSATDVYL
;
A
#
# COMPACT_ATOMS: atom_id res chain seq x y z
N MET A 1 10.34 13.87 -12.27
CA MET A 1 10.67 12.78 -13.22
C MET A 1 10.19 13.19 -14.61
N ILE A 2 10.85 14.21 -15.19
CA ILE A 2 10.42 14.96 -16.38
C ILE A 2 11.37 14.59 -17.54
N MET A 3 10.80 14.45 -18.74
CA MET A 3 11.41 14.02 -20.03
C MET A 3 11.52 12.50 -20.24
N GLN A 4 10.46 11.86 -20.74
CA GLN A 4 10.61 10.56 -21.40
C GLN A 4 9.78 10.21 -22.65
N PRO A 5 8.80 10.98 -23.19
CA PRO A 5 8.17 10.52 -24.44
C PRO A 5 8.96 10.90 -25.70
N LEU A 6 9.81 11.94 -25.68
CA LEU A 6 10.52 12.42 -26.87
C LEU A 6 11.80 11.62 -27.24
N LYS A 7 12.31 10.77 -26.34
CA LYS A 7 13.54 10.00 -26.59
C LYS A 7 13.31 8.65 -27.28
N ALA A 8 12.07 8.20 -27.46
CA ALA A 8 11.78 6.89 -28.06
C ALA A 8 12.02 6.83 -29.59
N CYS A 9 12.24 7.97 -30.27
CA CYS A 9 12.51 8.00 -31.72
C CYS A 9 13.99 7.81 -32.12
N LEU A 10 14.90 7.54 -31.18
CA LEU A 10 16.34 7.46 -31.48
C LEU A 10 16.96 6.22 -30.83
N ILE A 11 17.08 5.10 -31.57
CA ILE A 11 18.19 4.12 -31.52
C ILE A 11 17.99 2.98 -32.57
N PHE A 12 18.95 2.88 -33.53
CA PHE A 12 19.50 1.68 -34.24
C PHE A 12 18.58 0.86 -35.20
N ILE A 13 18.95 0.31 -36.38
CA ILE A 13 20.20 -0.05 -37.10
C ILE A 13 20.03 -0.11 -38.64
N PHE A 14 21.19 -0.05 -39.29
CA PHE A 14 21.59 -0.11 -40.70
C PHE A 14 21.49 -1.49 -41.42
N LEU A 15 21.48 -1.44 -42.77
CA LEU A 15 22.01 -2.38 -43.79
C LEU A 15 21.25 -3.68 -44.16
N TYR A 16 20.71 -3.72 -45.40
CA TYR A 16 21.11 -4.70 -46.42
C TYR A 16 20.87 -4.17 -47.84
N THR A 17 21.79 -4.51 -48.73
CA THR A 17 21.97 -4.03 -50.12
C THR A 17 21.37 -4.95 -51.19
N LEU A 18 21.03 -4.33 -52.34
CA LEU A 18 21.00 -4.84 -53.73
C LEU A 18 19.85 -5.77 -54.17
N VAL A 19 19.00 -5.31 -55.10
CA VAL A 19 19.07 -5.49 -56.58
C VAL A 19 17.75 -4.95 -57.17
N SER A 20 17.84 -3.86 -57.94
CA SER A 20 16.69 -3.23 -58.60
C SER A 20 16.56 -3.74 -60.04
N LEU A 21 15.56 -4.57 -60.31
CA LEU A 21 15.01 -4.74 -61.67
C LEU A 21 13.86 -3.74 -61.83
N HIS A 22 13.96 -2.89 -62.86
CA HIS A 22 13.01 -1.83 -63.17
C HIS A 22 11.66 -2.40 -63.62
N VAL A 23 10.57 -1.98 -62.96
CA VAL A 23 9.23 -1.88 -63.55
C VAL A 23 8.61 -0.54 -63.12
N ALA A 24 7.99 0.13 -64.10
CA ALA A 24 7.58 1.53 -64.18
C ALA A 24 7.04 2.20 -62.89
N SER A 25 7.62 3.38 -62.56
CA SER A 25 7.20 4.25 -61.48
C SER A 25 5.91 5.02 -61.80
N GLN A 26 4.93 4.94 -60.90
CA GLN A 26 3.98 6.02 -60.66
C GLN A 26 4.73 7.29 -60.19
N PRO A 27 4.22 8.51 -60.43
CA PRO A 27 4.91 9.73 -60.01
C PRO A 27 5.18 9.71 -58.50
N VAL A 28 6.45 9.85 -58.14
CA VAL A 28 6.93 9.87 -56.75
C VAL A 28 6.37 11.10 -56.05
N ALA A 29 5.45 10.90 -55.10
CA ALA A 29 5.03 11.96 -54.19
C ALA A 29 6.25 12.49 -53.43
N ASN A 30 6.41 13.82 -53.36
CA ASN A 30 7.55 14.45 -52.67
C ASN A 30 7.52 14.09 -51.18
N ASN A 31 8.45 13.23 -50.75
CA ASN A 31 8.51 12.67 -49.39
C ASN A 31 9.29 13.51 -48.39
N TYR A 32 9.88 14.63 -48.84
CA TYR A 32 10.72 15.54 -48.06
C TYR A 32 11.86 14.84 -47.30
N GLU A 33 12.30 13.65 -47.73
CA GLU A 33 13.24 12.83 -46.97
C GLU A 33 14.57 13.54 -46.73
N LYS A 34 15.05 14.31 -47.72
CA LYS A 34 16.25 15.14 -47.58
C LYS A 34 16.06 16.23 -46.52
N GLN A 35 14.92 16.91 -46.52
CA GLN A 35 14.61 17.97 -45.56
C GLN A 35 14.41 17.39 -44.15
N TRP A 36 13.75 16.23 -44.02
CA TRP A 36 13.59 15.55 -42.73
C TRP A 36 14.92 15.08 -42.14
N ARG A 37 15.84 14.54 -42.96
CA ARG A 37 17.21 14.21 -42.49
C ARG A 37 17.93 15.46 -41.98
N GLN A 38 17.78 16.60 -42.66
CA GLN A 38 18.35 17.87 -42.20
C GLN A 38 17.73 18.31 -40.87
N VAL A 39 16.42 18.18 -40.70
CA VAL A 39 15.75 18.44 -39.41
C VAL A 39 16.32 17.54 -38.32
N ASP A 40 16.44 16.23 -38.55
CA ASP A 40 16.95 15.27 -37.57
C ASP A 40 18.42 15.57 -37.19
N GLU A 41 19.25 15.99 -38.13
CA GLU A 41 20.62 16.44 -37.85
C GLU A 41 20.66 17.69 -36.98
N LEU A 42 19.77 18.66 -37.23
CA LEU A 42 19.68 19.89 -36.43
C LEU A 42 19.18 19.60 -35.01
N VAL A 43 18.21 18.70 -34.85
CA VAL A 43 17.73 18.24 -33.53
C VAL A 43 18.85 17.52 -32.76
N LYS A 44 19.59 16.60 -33.41
CA LYS A 44 20.73 15.92 -32.79
C LYS A 44 21.84 16.89 -32.34
N LYS A 45 22.01 18.00 -33.05
CA LYS A 45 22.96 19.07 -32.71
C LYS A 45 22.42 20.08 -31.69
N GLN A 46 21.23 19.87 -31.13
CA GLN A 46 20.56 20.79 -30.19
C GLN A 46 20.36 22.20 -30.78
N LEU A 47 19.96 22.29 -32.05
CA LEU A 47 19.69 23.56 -32.75
C LEU A 47 18.19 23.72 -33.06
N PRO A 48 17.30 23.85 -32.05
CA PRO A 48 15.84 23.79 -32.24
C PRO A 48 15.29 24.95 -33.06
N LYS A 49 15.88 26.15 -32.99
CA LYS A 49 15.47 27.30 -33.84
C LYS A 49 15.72 27.02 -35.33
N SER A 50 16.88 26.48 -35.67
CA SER A 50 17.23 26.13 -37.06
C SER A 50 16.40 24.95 -37.56
N ALA A 51 16.17 23.95 -36.72
CA ALA A 51 15.27 22.84 -37.03
C ALA A 51 13.84 23.35 -37.30
N LEU A 52 13.33 24.25 -36.45
CA LEU A 52 11.99 24.82 -36.59
C LEU A 52 11.80 25.57 -37.91
N GLU A 53 12.80 26.36 -38.34
CA GLU A 53 12.74 27.04 -39.64
C GLU A 53 12.72 26.06 -40.82
N GLU A 54 13.45 24.94 -40.73
CA GLU A 54 13.41 23.92 -41.78
C GLU A 54 12.07 23.17 -41.79
N VAL A 55 11.51 22.84 -40.62
CA VAL A 55 10.17 22.22 -40.52
C VAL A 55 9.08 23.15 -41.06
N LYS A 56 9.14 24.46 -40.79
CA LYS A 56 8.19 25.44 -41.37
C LYS A 56 8.18 25.42 -42.90
N LYS A 57 9.33 25.22 -43.54
CA LYS A 57 9.41 25.09 -45.01
C LYS A 57 8.71 23.81 -45.47
N ILE A 58 8.95 22.69 -44.79
CA ILE A 58 8.27 21.41 -45.08
C ILE A 58 6.75 21.60 -44.93
N TYR A 59 6.29 22.20 -43.83
CA TYR A 59 4.87 22.48 -43.59
C TYR A 59 4.23 23.31 -44.71
N GLN A 60 4.86 24.43 -45.11
CA GLN A 60 4.35 25.29 -46.19
C GLN A 60 4.29 24.57 -47.54
N LEU A 61 5.27 23.72 -47.85
CA LEU A 61 5.29 22.93 -49.08
C LEU A 61 4.22 21.85 -49.07
N ALA A 62 4.11 21.08 -47.98
CA ALA A 62 3.12 20.02 -47.83
C ALA A 62 1.69 20.57 -47.85
N LYS A 63 1.46 21.74 -47.23
CA LYS A 63 0.15 22.40 -47.20
C LYS A 63 -0.30 22.91 -48.58
N LYS A 64 0.64 23.32 -49.44
CA LYS A 64 0.33 23.70 -50.84
C LYS A 64 -0.05 22.49 -51.71
N ASP A 65 0.42 21.30 -51.36
CA ASP A 65 0.19 20.05 -52.10
C ASP A 65 -0.72 19.07 -51.32
N ALA A 66 -1.54 19.56 -50.38
CA ALA A 66 -2.37 18.75 -49.47
C ALA A 66 -3.54 17.98 -50.14
N SER A 67 -3.42 17.68 -51.42
CA SER A 67 -4.38 17.00 -52.28
C SER A 67 -4.41 15.48 -52.07
N SER A 68 -3.34 14.88 -51.55
CA SER A 68 -3.23 13.44 -51.24
C SER A 68 -3.10 13.20 -49.73
N GLY A 69 -3.58 12.05 -49.25
CA GLY A 69 -3.48 11.71 -47.83
C GLY A 69 -2.02 11.60 -47.34
N TYR A 70 -1.07 11.26 -48.22
CA TYR A 70 0.35 11.27 -47.89
C TYR A 70 0.86 12.69 -47.59
N GLN A 71 0.46 13.68 -48.38
CA GLN A 71 0.81 15.07 -48.11
C GLN A 71 0.11 15.61 -46.86
N GLN A 72 -1.12 15.17 -46.59
CA GLN A 72 -1.79 15.46 -45.33
C GLN A 72 -1.04 14.88 -44.12
N ALA A 73 -0.50 13.67 -44.23
CA ALA A 73 0.35 13.08 -43.19
C ALA A 73 1.64 13.89 -42.97
N GLN A 74 2.25 14.43 -44.03
CA GLN A 74 3.40 15.32 -43.93
C GLN A 74 3.06 16.66 -43.27
N VAL A 75 1.88 17.22 -43.53
CA VAL A 75 1.37 18.41 -42.82
C VAL A 75 1.25 18.13 -41.32
N ILE A 76 0.64 17.01 -40.94
CA ILE A 76 0.50 16.61 -39.52
C ILE A 76 1.87 16.39 -38.88
N LYS A 77 2.78 15.67 -39.55
CA LYS A 77 4.15 15.45 -39.07
C LYS A 77 4.87 16.77 -38.80
N ALA A 78 4.78 17.70 -39.74
CA ALA A 78 5.41 19.00 -39.61
C ALA A 78 4.81 19.82 -38.46
N LEU A 79 3.50 19.78 -38.25
CA LEU A 79 2.84 20.45 -37.11
C LEU A 79 3.32 19.90 -35.76
N VAL A 80 3.37 18.57 -35.60
CA VAL A 80 3.83 17.93 -34.35
C VAL A 80 5.29 18.29 -34.06
N TYR A 81 6.17 18.25 -35.07
CA TYR A 81 7.56 18.70 -34.92
C TYR A 81 7.67 20.19 -34.60
N MET A 82 6.86 21.04 -35.23
CA MET A 82 6.85 22.48 -34.94
C MET A 82 6.49 22.74 -33.48
N ILE A 83 5.50 22.04 -32.93
CA ILE A 83 5.09 22.16 -31.54
C ILE A 83 6.22 21.71 -30.60
N GLY A 84 6.78 20.52 -30.81
CA GLY A 84 7.87 20.01 -29.99
C GLY A 84 9.08 20.96 -29.96
N LEU A 85 9.49 21.48 -31.12
CA LEU A 85 10.60 22.41 -31.23
C LEU A 85 10.29 23.81 -30.66
N GLN A 86 9.04 24.26 -30.72
CA GLN A 86 8.61 25.52 -30.11
C GLN A 86 8.61 25.44 -28.58
N ASN A 87 8.24 24.28 -28.02
CA ASN A 87 8.24 24.06 -26.58
C ASN A 87 9.67 24.11 -25.99
N GLU A 88 10.69 23.72 -26.76
CA GLU A 88 12.10 23.82 -26.32
C GLU A 88 12.64 25.26 -26.26
N ILE A 89 11.99 26.22 -26.94
CA ILE A 89 12.51 27.59 -27.10
C ILE A 89 11.60 28.67 -26.51
N THR A 90 10.45 28.31 -25.96
CA THR A 90 9.43 29.27 -25.47
C THR A 90 8.84 28.82 -24.13
N GLU A 91 8.87 29.70 -23.13
CA GLU A 91 8.20 29.49 -21.85
C GLU A 91 6.67 29.57 -22.02
N ASN A 92 5.91 28.78 -21.24
CA ASN A 92 4.43 28.70 -21.29
C ASN A 92 3.82 28.41 -22.69
N SER A 93 4.47 27.55 -23.47
CA SER A 93 4.15 27.25 -24.87
C SER A 93 2.99 26.25 -25.09
N GLU A 94 2.56 25.52 -24.05
CA GLU A 94 1.57 24.44 -24.20
C GLU A 94 0.18 24.95 -24.59
N ALA A 95 -0.35 25.98 -23.90
CA ALA A 95 -1.66 26.57 -24.23
C ALA A 95 -1.70 27.15 -25.65
N LYS A 96 -0.57 27.73 -26.09
CA LYS A 96 -0.41 28.24 -27.44
C LYS A 96 -0.36 27.13 -28.48
N SER A 97 0.33 26.03 -28.18
CA SER A 97 0.39 24.85 -29.05
C SER A 97 -0.99 24.21 -29.25
N ILE A 98 -1.80 24.14 -28.19
CA ILE A 98 -3.20 23.71 -28.26
C ILE A 98 -4.00 24.62 -29.20
N ALA A 99 -3.88 25.94 -29.04
CA ALA A 99 -4.57 26.91 -29.89
C ALA A 99 -4.15 26.82 -31.37
N ASP A 100 -2.87 26.54 -31.64
CA ASP A 100 -2.35 26.37 -33.01
C ASP A 100 -2.95 25.13 -33.70
N ILE A 101 -3.11 24.01 -32.97
CA ILE A 101 -3.80 22.81 -33.49
C ILE A 101 -5.31 23.04 -33.66
N GLU A 102 -5.98 23.70 -32.71
CA GLU A 102 -7.40 24.05 -32.85
C GLU A 102 -7.65 24.89 -34.11
N LYS A 103 -6.74 25.84 -34.39
CA LYS A 103 -6.77 26.63 -35.62
C LYS A 103 -6.57 25.77 -36.86
N GLU A 104 -5.63 24.83 -36.86
CA GLU A 104 -5.43 23.95 -38.02
C GLU A 104 -6.68 23.09 -38.29
N ILE A 105 -7.27 22.49 -37.25
CA ILE A 105 -8.48 21.64 -37.34
C ILE A 105 -9.64 22.39 -38.01
N SER A 106 -9.78 23.70 -37.77
CA SER A 106 -10.83 24.52 -38.39
C SER A 106 -10.75 24.57 -39.93
N SER A 107 -9.55 24.34 -40.49
CA SER A 107 -9.27 24.38 -41.93
C SER A 107 -8.91 23.03 -42.55
N ALA A 108 -8.83 21.96 -41.75
CA ALA A 108 -8.44 20.63 -42.19
C ALA A 108 -9.61 19.85 -42.82
N ASN A 109 -9.29 19.03 -43.81
CA ASN A 109 -10.25 18.11 -44.44
C ASN A 109 -10.12 16.69 -43.86
N GLU A 110 -11.17 15.88 -43.98
CA GLU A 110 -11.09 14.45 -43.65
C GLU A 110 -10.21 13.68 -44.67
N PRO A 111 -9.45 12.66 -44.24
CA PRO A 111 -9.36 12.08 -42.89
C PRO A 111 -8.38 12.80 -41.94
N ALA A 112 -7.59 13.76 -42.43
CA ALA A 112 -6.58 14.45 -41.63
C ALA A 112 -7.16 15.18 -40.41
N LYS A 113 -8.38 15.72 -40.55
CA LYS A 113 -9.12 16.35 -39.44
C LYS A 113 -9.38 15.36 -38.30
N SER A 114 -9.77 14.13 -38.60
CA SER A 114 -9.94 13.06 -37.60
C SER A 114 -8.64 12.80 -36.82
N VAL A 115 -7.50 12.69 -37.51
CA VAL A 115 -6.19 12.51 -36.88
C VAL A 115 -5.83 13.70 -35.98
N LEU A 116 -6.03 14.93 -36.46
CA LEU A 116 -5.73 16.14 -35.68
C LEU A 116 -6.61 16.27 -34.43
N ASN A 117 -7.88 15.85 -34.47
CA ASN A 117 -8.72 15.81 -33.26
C ASN A 117 -8.18 14.82 -32.22
N SER A 118 -7.68 13.66 -32.66
CA SER A 118 -7.05 12.67 -31.78
C SER A 118 -5.77 13.22 -31.14
N VAL A 119 -4.92 13.86 -31.93
CA VAL A 119 -3.71 14.55 -31.43
C VAL A 119 -4.07 15.66 -30.44
N LEU A 120 -5.09 16.47 -30.74
CA LEU A 120 -5.53 17.54 -29.84
C LEU A 120 -6.08 16.99 -28.51
N ALA A 121 -6.83 15.88 -28.56
CA ALA A 121 -7.33 15.21 -27.36
C ALA A 121 -6.17 14.81 -26.44
N GLU A 122 -5.13 14.21 -27.02
CA GLU A 122 -3.92 13.81 -26.29
C GLU A 122 -3.14 15.01 -25.74
N MET A 123 -3.09 16.13 -26.46
CA MET A 123 -2.48 17.36 -25.94
C MET A 123 -3.24 17.91 -24.71
N TYR A 124 -4.57 17.93 -24.75
CA TYR A 124 -5.37 18.31 -23.58
C TYR A 124 -5.20 17.33 -22.42
N TRP A 125 -5.09 16.03 -22.71
CA TRP A 125 -4.86 15.01 -21.70
C TRP A 125 -3.51 15.17 -21.01
N ASN A 126 -2.44 15.40 -21.78
CA ASN A 126 -1.11 15.68 -21.24
C ASN A 126 -1.07 16.96 -20.39
N TYR A 127 -1.73 18.03 -20.85
CA TYR A 127 -1.85 19.26 -20.07
C TYR A 127 -2.53 19.01 -18.72
N TYR A 128 -3.66 18.28 -18.74
CA TYR A 128 -4.35 17.88 -17.52
C TYR A 128 -3.45 17.07 -16.57
N GLN A 129 -2.74 16.05 -17.09
CA GLN A 129 -1.87 15.19 -16.27
C GLN A 129 -0.74 15.97 -15.59
N GLN A 130 -0.15 16.95 -16.27
CA GLN A 130 0.90 17.80 -15.69
C GLN A 130 0.38 18.72 -14.58
N HIS A 131 -0.87 19.20 -14.69
CA HIS A 131 -1.47 20.17 -13.76
C HIS A 131 -2.43 19.50 -12.75
N ARG A 132 -2.51 18.18 -12.75
CA ARG A 132 -3.48 17.37 -12.01
C ARG A 132 -3.62 17.76 -10.54
N TRP A 133 -2.50 17.84 -9.82
CA TRP A 133 -2.48 18.18 -8.38
C TRP A 133 -3.12 19.55 -8.11
N GLN A 134 -2.79 20.53 -8.94
CA GLN A 134 -3.34 21.89 -8.83
C GLN A 134 -4.83 21.94 -9.17
N LEU A 135 -5.31 21.03 -10.03
CA LEU A 135 -6.71 20.96 -10.44
C LEU A 135 -7.60 20.31 -9.38
N TYR A 136 -7.07 19.39 -8.57
CA TYR A 136 -7.83 18.77 -7.47
C TYR A 136 -8.08 19.71 -6.28
N ASP A 137 -7.19 20.67 -6.04
CA ASP A 137 -7.36 21.66 -4.97
C ASP A 137 -8.26 22.84 -5.38
N ARG A 138 -8.77 22.87 -6.61
CA ARG A 138 -9.63 23.97 -7.10
C ARG A 138 -11.09 23.75 -6.73
N THR A 139 -11.65 24.66 -5.93
CA THR A 139 -13.10 24.75 -5.72
C THR A 139 -13.83 25.22 -6.99
N ASN A 140 -14.94 24.55 -7.34
CA ASN A 140 -15.79 24.88 -8.49
C ASN A 140 -16.40 26.30 -8.37
N THR A 141 -15.75 27.30 -8.96
CA THR A 141 -16.23 28.70 -8.96
C THR A 141 -17.06 29.00 -10.20
N ARG A 142 -18.33 29.43 -10.02
CA ARG A 142 -19.35 29.57 -11.07
C ARG A 142 -19.18 30.74 -12.04
N SER A 143 -18.11 31.55 -11.96
CA SER A 143 -18.08 32.89 -12.59
C SER A 143 -16.81 33.26 -13.36
N PHE A 144 -16.10 32.31 -13.98
CA PHE A 144 -14.93 32.60 -14.83
C PHE A 144 -15.24 32.51 -16.32
N LYS A 145 -14.55 33.35 -17.12
CA LYS A 145 -14.52 33.23 -18.59
C LYS A 145 -13.71 31.99 -18.95
N LYS A 146 -14.35 30.99 -19.59
CA LYS A 146 -13.73 29.70 -19.96
C LYS A 146 -12.84 29.76 -21.21
N ASP A 147 -12.46 30.96 -21.65
CA ASP A 147 -11.63 31.19 -22.84
C ASP A 147 -10.16 30.77 -22.59
N ASP A 148 -9.73 30.71 -21.33
CA ASP A 148 -8.38 30.28 -20.93
C ASP A 148 -8.41 28.90 -20.27
N ILE A 149 -7.66 27.94 -20.82
CA ILE A 149 -7.55 26.57 -20.31
C ILE A 149 -6.97 26.53 -18.89
N ALA A 150 -6.20 27.54 -18.47
CA ALA A 150 -5.69 27.65 -17.11
C ALA A 150 -6.82 27.89 -16.09
N THR A 151 -8.02 28.29 -16.52
CA THR A 151 -9.21 28.47 -15.69
C THR A 151 -10.13 27.25 -15.66
N TRP A 152 -9.81 26.20 -16.43
CA TRP A 152 -10.66 25.01 -16.52
C TRP A 152 -10.62 24.17 -15.25
N THR A 153 -11.74 23.50 -15.01
CA THR A 153 -11.89 22.48 -13.96
C THR A 153 -11.50 21.11 -14.52
N ALA A 154 -11.27 20.13 -13.64
CA ALA A 154 -11.03 18.75 -14.07
C ALA A 154 -12.15 18.23 -15.00
N ASP A 155 -13.41 18.48 -14.66
CA ASP A 155 -14.56 18.09 -15.48
C ASP A 155 -14.57 18.76 -16.87
N ASP A 156 -14.15 20.02 -16.97
CA ASP A 156 -14.04 20.71 -18.26
C ASP A 156 -13.02 20.03 -19.18
N PHE A 157 -11.85 19.66 -18.64
CA PHE A 157 -10.84 18.89 -19.38
C PHE A 157 -11.40 17.53 -19.83
N HIS A 158 -11.97 16.74 -18.93
CA HIS A 158 -12.48 15.41 -19.28
C HIS A 158 -13.58 15.45 -20.34
N ARG A 159 -14.44 16.48 -20.30
CA ARG A 159 -15.48 16.69 -21.30
C ARG A 159 -14.89 17.02 -22.67
N LYS A 160 -13.96 17.97 -22.75
CA LYS A 160 -13.31 18.37 -24.02
C LYS A 160 -12.50 17.22 -24.61
N ILE A 161 -11.72 16.50 -23.80
CA ILE A 161 -10.92 15.35 -24.24
C ILE A 161 -11.84 14.26 -24.80
N SER A 162 -12.91 13.90 -24.07
CA SER A 162 -13.92 12.95 -24.54
C SER A 162 -14.54 13.38 -25.88
N GLU A 163 -14.91 14.65 -26.00
CA GLU A 163 -15.51 15.18 -27.23
C GLU A 163 -14.57 15.03 -28.42
N LEU A 164 -13.30 15.42 -28.26
CA LEU A 164 -12.30 15.36 -29.32
C LEU A 164 -12.00 13.93 -29.76
N TYR A 165 -11.85 12.99 -28.81
CA TYR A 165 -11.69 11.57 -29.15
C TYR A 165 -12.91 11.04 -29.91
N LEU A 166 -14.14 11.38 -29.50
CA LEU A 166 -15.35 11.00 -30.25
C LEU A 166 -15.43 11.67 -31.62
N GLN A 167 -14.99 12.93 -31.78
CA GLN A 167 -14.90 13.57 -33.09
C GLN A 167 -13.88 12.87 -34.00
N SER A 168 -12.77 12.38 -33.44
CA SER A 168 -11.72 11.69 -34.20
C SER A 168 -12.20 10.40 -34.88
N ILE A 169 -13.30 9.79 -34.41
CA ILE A 169 -13.86 8.55 -34.97
C ILE A 169 -15.24 8.75 -35.63
N LYS A 170 -15.76 9.98 -35.65
CA LYS A 170 -17.14 10.29 -36.05
C LYS A 170 -17.45 9.91 -37.51
N ASN A 171 -16.48 10.04 -38.42
CA ASN A 171 -16.66 9.69 -39.84
C ASN A 171 -16.25 8.23 -40.10
N SER A 172 -16.82 7.30 -39.33
CA SER A 172 -16.42 5.89 -39.28
C SER A 172 -16.35 5.24 -40.67
N ALA A 173 -17.36 5.43 -41.53
CA ALA A 173 -17.41 4.82 -42.86
C ALA A 173 -16.23 5.23 -43.77
N LEU A 174 -15.74 6.48 -43.67
CA LEU A 174 -14.55 6.92 -44.40
C LEU A 174 -13.28 6.33 -43.79
N LEU A 175 -13.17 6.38 -42.46
CA LEU A 175 -12.00 5.93 -41.72
C LEU A 175 -11.77 4.42 -41.88
N GLN A 176 -12.84 3.62 -41.87
CA GLN A 176 -12.84 2.18 -42.11
C GLN A 176 -12.40 1.80 -43.53
N ARG A 177 -12.47 2.73 -44.50
CA ARG A 177 -11.98 2.52 -45.87
C ARG A 177 -10.57 3.08 -46.09
N THR A 178 -10.07 3.86 -45.14
CA THR A 178 -8.78 4.54 -45.22
C THR A 178 -7.70 3.62 -44.67
N ARG A 179 -6.81 3.14 -45.54
CA ARG A 179 -5.70 2.27 -45.13
C ARG A 179 -4.56 3.08 -44.50
N LEU A 180 -3.83 2.44 -43.58
CA LEU A 180 -2.78 3.11 -42.80
C LEU A 180 -1.53 3.48 -43.60
N GLU A 181 -1.24 2.85 -44.74
CA GLU A 181 -0.02 3.14 -45.52
C GLU A 181 0.07 4.61 -45.94
N VAL A 182 -1.08 5.25 -46.16
CA VAL A 182 -1.19 6.66 -46.52
C VAL A 182 -0.66 7.58 -45.41
N TYR A 183 -0.69 7.12 -44.15
CA TYR A 183 -0.27 7.87 -42.96
C TYR A 183 1.04 7.33 -42.34
N ASP A 184 1.80 6.49 -43.06
CA ASP A 184 3.08 5.93 -42.58
C ASP A 184 4.09 6.97 -42.08
N ALA A 185 4.01 8.21 -42.57
CA ALA A 185 4.88 9.30 -42.15
C ALA A 185 4.72 9.69 -40.66
N ILE A 186 3.57 9.39 -40.05
CA ILE A 186 3.21 9.77 -38.68
C ILE A 186 2.93 8.56 -37.77
N ILE A 187 3.11 7.34 -38.27
CA ILE A 187 2.85 6.10 -37.53
C ILE A 187 4.17 5.40 -37.20
N LEU A 188 4.42 5.14 -35.93
CA LEU A 188 5.46 4.22 -35.49
C LEU A 188 4.98 2.78 -35.72
N LYS A 189 5.66 2.04 -36.59
CA LYS A 189 5.22 0.71 -37.02
C LYS A 189 5.63 -0.37 -36.02
N GLY A 190 4.66 -1.11 -35.50
CA GLY A 190 4.87 -2.37 -34.78
C GLY A 190 4.94 -3.59 -35.72
N ASN A 191 4.93 -4.80 -35.14
CA ASN A 191 4.94 -6.08 -35.84
C ASN A 191 3.54 -6.68 -36.10
N VAL A 192 2.47 -6.06 -35.57
CA VAL A 192 1.08 -6.57 -35.64
C VAL A 192 0.11 -5.64 -36.36
N ARG A 193 0.55 -4.92 -37.40
CA ARG A 193 -0.30 -3.99 -38.18
C ARG A 193 -1.62 -4.61 -38.68
N HIS A 194 -1.65 -5.91 -38.93
CA HIS A 194 -2.85 -6.62 -39.38
C HIS A 194 -4.01 -6.59 -38.38
N LEU A 195 -3.75 -6.34 -37.09
CA LEU A 195 -4.78 -6.16 -36.05
C LEU A 195 -5.40 -4.76 -36.08
N ARG A 196 -4.74 -3.78 -36.72
CA ARG A 196 -5.22 -2.40 -36.90
C ARG A 196 -5.15 -2.03 -38.38
N PRO A 197 -5.96 -2.63 -39.26
CA PRO A 197 -5.80 -2.49 -40.72
C PRO A 197 -6.15 -1.09 -41.26
N THR A 198 -6.95 -0.31 -40.55
CA THR A 198 -7.51 0.96 -41.04
C THR A 198 -7.24 2.13 -40.10
N LEU A 199 -7.46 3.34 -40.61
CA LEU A 199 -7.37 4.55 -39.79
C LEU A 199 -8.44 4.58 -38.69
N PHE A 200 -9.59 3.94 -38.90
CA PHE A 200 -10.59 3.79 -37.85
C PHE A 200 -10.04 3.00 -36.67
N ASP A 201 -9.37 1.87 -36.93
CA ASP A 201 -8.84 0.99 -35.89
C ASP A 201 -7.79 1.70 -35.05
N LEU A 202 -6.88 2.44 -35.71
CA LEU A 202 -5.86 3.22 -35.02
C LEU A 202 -6.48 4.29 -34.09
N LEU A 203 -7.41 5.09 -34.61
CA LEU A 203 -8.01 6.19 -33.87
C LEU A 203 -8.96 5.70 -32.76
N ALA A 204 -9.69 4.60 -33.00
CA ALA A 204 -10.55 3.98 -32.00
C ALA A 204 -9.74 3.40 -30.83
N HIS A 205 -8.63 2.70 -31.09
CA HIS A 205 -7.79 2.17 -30.02
C HIS A 205 -7.08 3.28 -29.24
N HIS A 206 -6.62 4.34 -29.92
CA HIS A 206 -6.08 5.51 -29.22
C HIS A 206 -7.12 6.21 -28.35
N ALA A 207 -8.39 6.29 -28.80
CA ALA A 207 -9.49 6.78 -27.96
C ALA A 207 -9.81 5.83 -26.79
N LEU A 208 -9.69 4.51 -26.99
CA LEU A 208 -9.85 3.51 -25.92
C LEU A 208 -8.79 3.66 -24.82
N GLU A 209 -7.55 3.99 -25.14
CA GLU A 209 -6.51 4.25 -24.12
C GLU A 209 -6.96 5.31 -23.09
N TYR A 210 -7.67 6.35 -23.55
CA TYR A 210 -8.29 7.34 -22.68
C TYR A 210 -9.56 6.82 -21.99
N PHE A 211 -10.48 6.19 -22.73
CA PHE A 211 -11.77 5.76 -22.18
C PHE A 211 -11.68 4.60 -21.18
N LYS A 212 -10.58 3.83 -21.20
CA LYS A 212 -10.30 2.74 -20.24
C LYS A 212 -9.74 3.25 -18.89
N ASN A 213 -9.43 4.54 -18.77
CA ASN A 213 -8.79 5.12 -17.58
C ASN A 213 -9.80 5.42 -16.43
N ASP A 214 -9.32 5.33 -15.19
CA ASP A 214 -10.03 5.55 -13.92
C ASP A 214 -9.91 6.99 -13.38
N GLU A 215 -9.25 7.91 -14.10
CA GLU A 215 -8.91 9.22 -13.57
C GLU A 215 -10.11 10.06 -13.09
N ARG A 216 -11.29 9.83 -13.66
CA ARG A 216 -12.54 10.52 -13.27
C ARG A 216 -13.18 9.91 -12.01
N ASP A 217 -12.56 8.89 -11.42
CA ASP A 217 -13.13 8.11 -10.31
C ASP A 217 -13.00 8.77 -8.94
N ILE A 218 -12.21 9.83 -8.85
CA ILE A 218 -11.92 10.54 -7.58
C ILE A 218 -13.14 11.33 -7.09
N THR A 219 -14.02 11.76 -7.99
CA THR A 219 -15.28 12.47 -7.66
C THR A 219 -16.44 11.88 -8.46
N ARG A 220 -16.80 10.62 -8.20
CA ARG A 220 -17.93 9.96 -8.88
C ARG A 220 -19.28 10.41 -8.29
N PRO A 221 -20.28 10.73 -9.14
CA PRO A 221 -21.65 10.84 -8.68
C PRO A 221 -22.21 9.46 -8.31
N ALA A 222 -23.24 9.44 -7.48
CA ALA A 222 -23.94 8.22 -7.05
C ALA A 222 -24.55 7.37 -8.17
N TYR A 223 -24.79 8.01 -9.32
CA TYR A 223 -25.33 7.39 -10.53
C TYR A 223 -24.26 7.13 -11.59
N ALA A 224 -22.98 7.16 -11.20
CA ALA A 224 -21.88 6.78 -12.07
C ALA A 224 -22.18 5.43 -12.72
N PHE A 225 -21.87 5.33 -14.01
CA PHE A 225 -22.04 4.07 -14.72
C PHE A 225 -21.10 3.01 -14.14
N GLU A 226 -21.64 1.86 -13.80
CA GLU A 226 -20.88 0.66 -13.42
C GLU A 226 -21.14 -0.43 -14.45
N ILE A 227 -20.14 -1.26 -14.73
CA ILE A 227 -20.32 -2.44 -15.58
C ILE A 227 -20.78 -3.58 -14.68
N ASP A 228 -22.09 -3.66 -14.43
CA ASP A 228 -22.73 -4.61 -13.53
C ASP A 228 -23.54 -5.70 -14.29
N GLU A 229 -23.81 -5.49 -15.57
CA GLU A 229 -24.55 -6.44 -16.41
C GLU A 229 -23.63 -7.57 -16.91
N ALA A 230 -24.05 -8.83 -16.76
CA ALA A 230 -23.31 -9.98 -17.27
C ALA A 230 -23.18 -9.96 -18.82
N ALA A 231 -24.10 -9.30 -19.50
CA ALA A 231 -24.09 -9.12 -20.95
C ALA A 231 -22.84 -8.42 -21.49
N ALA A 232 -22.09 -7.72 -20.62
CA ALA A 232 -20.78 -7.17 -20.97
C ALA A 232 -19.73 -8.24 -21.30
N PHE A 233 -19.94 -9.50 -20.91
CA PHE A 233 -19.10 -10.66 -21.23
C PHE A 233 -19.68 -11.57 -22.33
N ASP A 234 -20.86 -11.27 -22.87
CA ASP A 234 -21.50 -12.11 -23.87
C ASP A 234 -20.61 -12.25 -25.13
N PRO A 235 -20.82 -13.32 -25.93
CA PRO A 235 -20.19 -13.47 -27.24
C PRO A 235 -20.33 -12.21 -28.10
N ALA A 236 -19.33 -11.93 -28.95
CA ALA A 236 -19.27 -10.71 -29.77
C ALA A 236 -20.58 -10.37 -30.51
N ALA A 237 -21.27 -11.37 -31.05
CA ALA A 237 -22.52 -11.19 -31.78
C ALA A 237 -23.69 -10.73 -30.88
N ASP A 238 -23.74 -11.20 -29.64
CA ASP A 238 -24.78 -10.84 -28.67
C ASP A 238 -24.45 -9.50 -27.99
N PHE A 239 -23.17 -9.31 -27.59
CA PHE A 239 -22.65 -8.06 -27.03
C PHE A 239 -22.93 -6.86 -27.94
N LEU A 240 -22.80 -7.04 -29.26
CA LEU A 240 -23.07 -6.00 -30.26
C LEU A 240 -24.50 -5.43 -30.19
N HIS A 241 -25.47 -6.26 -29.82
CA HIS A 241 -26.89 -5.89 -29.82
C HIS A 241 -27.40 -5.43 -28.44
N HIS A 242 -26.62 -5.65 -27.38
CA HIS A 242 -26.95 -5.21 -26.04
C HIS A 242 -26.93 -3.69 -25.91
N LYS A 243 -27.84 -3.13 -25.10
CA LYS A 243 -27.95 -1.68 -24.88
C LYS A 243 -27.61 -1.34 -23.42
N PHE A 244 -26.40 -0.82 -23.21
CA PHE A 244 -25.98 -0.30 -21.90
C PHE A 244 -26.63 1.06 -21.63
N ILE A 245 -27.59 1.12 -20.71
CA ILE A 245 -28.34 2.34 -20.36
C ILE A 245 -27.63 3.04 -19.20
N THR A 246 -27.37 4.34 -19.32
CA THR A 246 -26.77 5.13 -18.24
C THR A 246 -27.37 6.53 -18.14
N LYS A 247 -27.40 7.08 -16.92
CA LYS A 247 -27.67 8.50 -16.65
C LYS A 247 -26.38 9.34 -16.69
N ASP A 248 -25.23 8.70 -16.51
CA ASP A 248 -23.90 9.33 -16.59
C ASP A 248 -23.42 9.39 -18.05
N SER A 249 -23.96 10.35 -18.80
CA SER A 249 -23.60 10.59 -20.21
C SER A 249 -22.11 10.90 -20.46
N VAL A 250 -21.35 11.20 -19.40
CA VAL A 250 -19.94 11.56 -19.47
C VAL A 250 -19.02 10.42 -19.01
N SER A 251 -19.56 9.27 -18.57
CA SER A 251 -18.81 8.07 -18.20
C SER A 251 -17.82 7.65 -19.29
N LEU A 252 -16.56 7.45 -18.89
CA LEU A 252 -15.51 6.94 -19.77
C LEU A 252 -15.73 5.45 -20.06
N GLN A 253 -16.06 4.67 -19.03
CA GLN A 253 -16.31 3.23 -19.16
C GLN A 253 -17.49 2.91 -20.09
N HIS A 254 -18.57 3.70 -20.03
CA HIS A 254 -19.70 3.56 -20.95
C HIS A 254 -19.28 3.82 -22.41
N LYS A 255 -18.51 4.90 -22.65
CA LYS A 255 -17.97 5.22 -23.98
C LYS A 255 -17.04 4.13 -24.50
N ALA A 256 -16.23 3.52 -23.63
CA ALA A 256 -15.37 2.39 -23.99
C ALA A 256 -16.20 1.19 -24.49
N LEU A 257 -17.26 0.80 -23.77
CA LEU A 257 -18.16 -0.29 -24.22
C LEU A 257 -18.78 -0.01 -25.59
N LEU A 258 -19.30 1.21 -25.80
CA LEU A 258 -19.88 1.61 -27.09
C LEU A 258 -18.84 1.63 -28.21
N LEU A 259 -17.58 1.93 -27.90
CA LEU A 259 -16.49 1.93 -28.88
C LEU A 259 -16.04 0.50 -29.23
N TYR A 260 -15.98 -0.40 -28.25
CA TYR A 260 -15.81 -1.83 -28.51
C TYR A 260 -16.95 -2.40 -29.36
N GLN A 261 -18.21 -2.01 -29.11
CA GLN A 261 -19.33 -2.40 -29.98
C GLN A 261 -19.10 -1.96 -31.44
N GLN A 262 -18.58 -0.75 -31.68
CA GLN A 262 -18.27 -0.27 -33.04
C GLN A 262 -17.12 -1.03 -33.70
N LEU A 263 -16.05 -1.33 -32.96
CA LEU A 263 -14.92 -2.11 -33.45
C LEU A 263 -15.33 -3.55 -33.79
N ILE A 264 -16.06 -4.21 -32.88
CA ILE A 264 -16.59 -5.56 -33.11
C ILE A 264 -17.55 -5.58 -34.29
N ALA A 265 -18.46 -4.60 -34.41
CA ALA A 265 -19.36 -4.50 -35.56
C ALA A 265 -18.62 -4.40 -36.89
N PHE A 266 -17.49 -3.67 -36.91
CA PHE A 266 -16.70 -3.46 -38.11
C PHE A 266 -16.02 -4.76 -38.56
N HIS A 267 -15.43 -5.51 -37.62
CA HIS A 267 -14.65 -6.72 -37.93
C HIS A 267 -15.45 -8.02 -37.90
N LEU A 268 -16.73 -8.01 -37.51
CA LEU A 268 -17.55 -9.22 -37.31
C LEU A 268 -17.58 -10.15 -38.54
N ASN A 269 -17.49 -9.59 -39.74
CA ASN A 269 -17.57 -10.32 -41.02
C ASN A 269 -16.25 -10.34 -41.79
N ASP A 270 -15.13 -10.04 -41.13
CA ASP A 270 -13.82 -10.10 -41.79
C ASP A 270 -13.49 -11.52 -42.23
N ALA A 271 -12.90 -11.64 -43.42
CA ALA A 271 -12.47 -12.94 -43.94
C ALA A 271 -11.36 -13.59 -43.08
N LYS A 272 -10.62 -12.76 -42.33
CA LYS A 272 -9.63 -13.14 -41.34
C LYS A 272 -10.00 -12.48 -40.01
N PRO A 273 -10.36 -13.26 -38.98
CA PRO A 273 -10.95 -12.71 -37.76
C PRO A 273 -9.90 -12.14 -36.78
N ASP A 274 -8.62 -12.03 -37.14
CA ASP A 274 -7.53 -11.61 -36.25
C ASP A 274 -7.86 -10.29 -35.50
N ALA A 275 -8.31 -9.26 -36.22
CA ALA A 275 -8.67 -7.97 -35.64
C ALA A 275 -9.96 -8.03 -34.78
N LEU A 276 -10.91 -8.90 -35.12
CA LEU A 276 -12.11 -9.15 -34.32
C LEU A 276 -11.74 -9.83 -33.00
N ILE A 277 -10.94 -10.89 -33.07
CA ILE A 277 -10.50 -11.67 -31.90
C ILE A 277 -9.76 -10.76 -30.92
N ASP A 278 -8.82 -9.96 -31.43
CA ASP A 278 -8.03 -9.03 -30.63
C ASP A 278 -8.90 -7.96 -29.94
N ALA A 279 -9.79 -7.29 -30.68
CA ALA A 279 -10.70 -6.31 -30.11
C ALA A 279 -11.68 -6.91 -29.08
N ASP A 280 -12.13 -8.16 -29.31
CA ASP A 280 -13.04 -8.85 -28.39
C ASP A 280 -12.32 -9.32 -27.10
N ILE A 281 -11.07 -9.77 -27.21
CA ILE A 281 -10.22 -10.06 -26.04
C ILE A 281 -9.97 -8.77 -25.25
N GLU A 282 -9.59 -7.68 -25.90
CA GLU A 282 -9.38 -6.38 -25.22
C GLU A 282 -10.65 -5.89 -24.49
N ARG A 283 -11.83 -6.09 -25.10
CA ARG A 283 -13.12 -5.82 -24.45
C ARG A 283 -13.27 -6.68 -23.20
N ILE A 284 -13.08 -7.99 -23.30
CA ILE A 284 -13.29 -8.93 -22.19
C ILE A 284 -12.32 -8.63 -21.03
N GLU A 285 -11.06 -8.31 -21.32
CA GLU A 285 -10.08 -7.88 -20.30
C GLU A 285 -10.49 -6.55 -19.65
N PHE A 286 -10.96 -5.58 -20.44
CA PHE A 286 -11.48 -4.32 -19.93
C PHE A 286 -12.69 -4.51 -19.00
N VAL A 287 -13.64 -5.36 -19.40
CA VAL A 287 -14.82 -5.68 -18.58
C VAL A 287 -14.41 -6.44 -17.32
N ASN A 288 -13.41 -7.31 -17.38
CA ASN A 288 -12.87 -7.99 -16.20
C ASN A 288 -12.18 -7.01 -15.24
N ASP A 289 -11.45 -6.03 -15.76
CA ASP A 289 -10.81 -4.99 -14.95
C ASP A 289 -11.86 -4.08 -14.27
N LYS A 290 -12.82 -3.55 -15.05
CA LYS A 290 -13.78 -2.53 -14.58
C LYS A 290 -15.11 -3.05 -14.04
N GLY A 291 -15.42 -4.33 -14.25
CA GLY A 291 -16.69 -4.93 -13.85
C GLY A 291 -16.85 -5.11 -12.34
N VAL A 292 -18.09 -5.04 -11.86
CA VAL A 292 -18.47 -5.16 -10.44
C VAL A 292 -19.34 -6.38 -10.13
N GLN A 293 -19.48 -7.31 -11.09
CA GLN A 293 -20.30 -8.52 -10.94
C GLN A 293 -19.72 -9.47 -9.88
N GLU A 294 -20.57 -10.07 -9.04
CA GLU A 294 -20.16 -11.02 -8.00
C GLU A 294 -19.48 -12.28 -8.60
N ASN A 295 -19.93 -12.73 -9.79
CA ASN A 295 -19.38 -13.87 -10.52
C ASN A 295 -18.43 -13.47 -11.68
N LYS A 296 -17.85 -12.27 -11.65
CA LYS A 296 -17.02 -11.70 -12.73
C LYS A 296 -15.95 -12.64 -13.28
N LYS A 297 -15.19 -13.30 -12.40
CA LYS A 297 -14.13 -14.25 -12.79
C LYS A 297 -14.67 -15.44 -13.60
N GLN A 298 -15.85 -15.95 -13.23
CA GLN A 298 -16.49 -17.04 -13.97
C GLN A 298 -16.93 -16.57 -15.36
N LEU A 299 -17.52 -15.38 -15.46
CA LEU A 299 -17.93 -14.78 -16.73
C LEU A 299 -16.72 -14.52 -17.65
N TYR A 300 -15.62 -13.98 -17.10
CA TYR A 300 -14.37 -13.76 -17.83
C TYR A 300 -13.82 -15.06 -18.43
N LEU A 301 -13.69 -16.12 -17.62
CA LEU A 301 -13.22 -17.42 -18.09
C LEU A 301 -14.18 -18.03 -19.13
N MET A 302 -15.50 -17.88 -18.97
CA MET A 302 -16.47 -18.36 -19.95
C MET A 302 -16.34 -17.63 -21.29
N ALA A 303 -16.17 -16.30 -21.27
CA ALA A 303 -16.00 -15.48 -22.47
C ALA A 303 -14.70 -15.80 -23.21
N LEU A 304 -13.58 -15.94 -22.49
CA LEU A 304 -12.32 -16.36 -23.10
C LEU A 304 -12.38 -17.78 -23.68
N ASN A 305 -12.99 -18.73 -22.96
CA ASN A 305 -13.19 -20.09 -23.48
C ASN A 305 -14.05 -20.07 -24.75
N HIS A 306 -15.06 -19.20 -24.82
CA HIS A 306 -15.88 -19.05 -26.03
C HIS A 306 -15.03 -18.62 -27.23
N ILE A 307 -14.21 -17.56 -27.12
CA ILE A 307 -13.29 -17.12 -28.18
C ILE A 307 -12.32 -18.24 -28.56
N ALA A 308 -11.69 -18.85 -27.55
CA ALA A 308 -10.65 -19.85 -27.71
C ALA A 308 -11.14 -21.11 -28.45
N HIS A 309 -12.41 -21.47 -28.26
CA HIS A 309 -13.06 -22.60 -28.96
C HIS A 309 -13.67 -22.20 -30.31
N GLN A 310 -14.30 -21.03 -30.41
CA GLN A 310 -14.91 -20.56 -31.65
C GLN A 310 -13.87 -20.39 -32.76
N TYR A 311 -12.68 -19.91 -32.41
CA TYR A 311 -11.58 -19.63 -33.33
C TYR A 311 -10.37 -20.56 -33.13
N GLU A 312 -10.59 -21.81 -32.70
CA GLU A 312 -9.51 -22.73 -32.28
C GLU A 312 -8.41 -22.99 -33.33
N ASN A 313 -8.72 -22.79 -34.62
CA ASN A 313 -7.79 -22.97 -35.73
C ASN A 313 -7.07 -21.67 -36.15
N ASP A 314 -7.41 -20.54 -35.52
CA ASP A 314 -6.81 -19.24 -35.81
C ASP A 314 -5.67 -18.94 -34.81
N PRO A 315 -4.45 -18.61 -35.27
CA PRO A 315 -3.35 -18.27 -34.38
C PRO A 315 -3.66 -17.12 -33.40
N ALA A 316 -4.52 -16.16 -33.76
CA ALA A 316 -4.89 -15.05 -32.87
C ALA A 316 -5.64 -15.55 -31.60
N ALA A 317 -6.43 -16.62 -31.72
CA ALA A 317 -7.21 -17.18 -30.61
C ALA A 317 -6.34 -17.80 -29.50
N THR A 318 -5.08 -18.11 -29.80
CA THR A 318 -4.12 -18.61 -28.78
C THR A 318 -3.89 -17.63 -27.65
N GLN A 319 -4.12 -16.32 -27.86
CA GLN A 319 -4.05 -15.33 -26.78
C GLN A 319 -5.12 -15.56 -25.72
N ALA A 320 -6.34 -15.96 -26.11
CA ALA A 320 -7.39 -16.32 -25.16
C ALA A 320 -7.00 -17.55 -24.32
N TRP A 321 -6.38 -18.56 -24.94
CA TRP A 321 -5.83 -19.72 -24.20
C TRP A 321 -4.74 -19.32 -23.21
N TYR A 322 -3.82 -18.43 -23.60
CA TYR A 322 -2.82 -17.87 -22.70
C TYR A 322 -3.49 -17.16 -21.51
N LEU A 323 -4.49 -16.30 -21.73
CA LEU A 323 -5.17 -15.58 -20.66
C LEU A 323 -5.90 -16.51 -19.68
N ILE A 324 -6.49 -17.60 -20.18
CA ILE A 324 -7.03 -18.67 -19.31
C ILE A 324 -5.92 -19.31 -18.46
N ALA A 325 -4.78 -19.63 -19.07
CA ALA A 325 -3.62 -20.18 -18.35
C ALA A 325 -3.05 -19.19 -17.32
N ALA A 326 -2.97 -17.91 -17.66
CA ALA A 326 -2.53 -16.84 -16.78
C ALA A 326 -3.47 -16.70 -15.57
N GLN A 327 -4.79 -16.78 -15.78
CA GLN A 327 -5.76 -16.79 -14.69
C GLN A 327 -5.57 -17.98 -13.76
N TYR A 328 -5.34 -19.19 -14.29
CA TYR A 328 -5.03 -20.36 -13.47
C TYR A 328 -3.70 -20.21 -12.70
N ASN A 329 -2.67 -19.59 -13.30
CA ASN A 329 -1.42 -19.30 -12.58
C ASN A 329 -1.65 -18.30 -11.42
N GLN A 330 -2.44 -17.25 -11.67
CA GLN A 330 -2.83 -16.27 -10.66
C GLN A 330 -3.66 -16.91 -9.53
N ASP A 331 -4.61 -17.77 -9.88
CA ASP A 331 -5.39 -18.53 -8.92
C ASP A 331 -4.48 -19.40 -8.06
N GLY A 332 -3.56 -20.12 -8.70
CA GLY A 332 -2.55 -20.92 -8.01
C GLY A 332 -1.68 -20.08 -7.07
N ALA A 333 -1.40 -18.82 -7.37
CA ALA A 333 -0.67 -17.92 -6.47
C ALA A 333 -1.46 -17.53 -5.21
N THR A 334 -2.79 -17.74 -5.19
CA THR A 334 -3.62 -17.52 -3.98
C THR A 334 -3.65 -18.71 -3.04
N TYR A 335 -3.01 -19.82 -3.39
CA TYR A 335 -2.90 -21.00 -2.54
C TYR A 335 -2.29 -20.65 -1.18
N GLN A 336 -2.98 -21.02 -0.10
CA GLN A 336 -2.51 -20.87 1.27
C GLN A 336 -2.45 -22.24 1.95
N PRO A 337 -1.26 -22.77 2.28
CA PRO A 337 -1.11 -24.11 2.85
C PRO A 337 -1.92 -24.36 4.14
N TYR A 338 -2.13 -23.33 4.96
CA TYR A 338 -2.91 -23.41 6.21
C TYR A 338 -4.25 -22.68 6.16
N GLY A 339 -4.70 -22.33 4.95
CA GLY A 339 -5.91 -21.57 4.69
C GLY A 339 -6.70 -22.21 3.56
N ASP A 340 -7.03 -21.41 2.54
CA ASP A 340 -7.71 -21.90 1.35
C ASP A 340 -6.76 -22.71 0.47
N THR A 341 -7.13 -23.96 0.24
CA THR A 341 -6.36 -24.92 -0.58
C THR A 341 -7.00 -25.19 -1.93
N SER A 342 -8.13 -24.54 -2.25
CA SER A 342 -8.93 -24.79 -3.46
C SER A 342 -8.14 -24.63 -4.76
N HIS A 343 -7.14 -23.74 -4.74
CA HIS A 343 -6.33 -23.37 -5.90
C HIS A 343 -4.95 -24.05 -5.96
N ARG A 344 -4.68 -25.01 -5.07
CA ARG A 344 -3.36 -25.66 -4.96
C ARG A 344 -2.78 -26.13 -6.29
N TYR A 345 -3.60 -26.75 -7.14
CA TYR A 345 -3.18 -27.39 -8.39
C TYR A 345 -3.41 -26.54 -9.66
N ASP A 346 -3.83 -25.28 -9.54
CA ASP A 346 -4.17 -24.48 -10.73
C ASP A 346 -2.94 -24.15 -11.59
N LYS A 347 -1.73 -24.08 -11.01
CA LYS A 347 -0.49 -23.96 -11.79
C LYS A 347 -0.24 -25.15 -12.73
N ILE A 348 -0.72 -26.35 -12.38
CA ILE A 348 -0.67 -27.51 -13.28
C ILE A 348 -1.59 -27.28 -14.48
N ARG A 349 -2.82 -26.81 -14.23
CA ARG A 349 -3.78 -26.51 -15.32
C ARG A 349 -3.23 -25.45 -16.27
N ALA A 350 -2.62 -24.39 -15.72
CA ALA A 350 -1.93 -23.37 -16.51
C ALA A 350 -0.82 -23.97 -17.40
N LYS A 351 0.02 -24.84 -16.81
CA LYS A 351 1.08 -25.56 -17.53
C LYS A 351 0.52 -26.42 -18.68
N GLU A 352 -0.51 -27.22 -18.42
CA GLU A 352 -1.12 -28.10 -19.43
C GLU A 352 -1.66 -27.32 -20.63
N ILE A 353 -2.29 -26.16 -20.40
CA ILE A 353 -2.76 -25.27 -21.47
C ILE A 353 -1.57 -24.74 -22.27
N CYS A 354 -0.53 -24.21 -21.61
CA CYS A 354 0.65 -23.68 -22.28
C CYS A 354 1.37 -24.75 -23.13
N GLU A 355 1.54 -25.96 -22.61
CA GLU A 355 2.15 -27.08 -23.34
C GLU A 355 1.33 -27.45 -24.59
N LYS A 356 0.00 -27.46 -24.49
CA LYS A 356 -0.90 -27.70 -25.63
C LYS A 356 -0.74 -26.64 -26.72
N ILE A 357 -0.62 -25.36 -26.35
CA ILE A 357 -0.43 -24.26 -27.32
C ILE A 357 0.96 -24.30 -27.96
N LEU A 358 2.01 -24.61 -27.19
CA LEU A 358 3.37 -24.71 -27.73
C LEU A 358 3.55 -25.84 -28.75
N ALA A 359 2.73 -26.89 -28.66
CA ALA A 359 2.73 -28.00 -29.61
C ALA A 359 2.13 -27.63 -30.99
N GLN A 360 1.42 -26.49 -31.10
CA GLN A 360 0.89 -26.02 -32.39
C GLN A 360 2.02 -25.53 -33.30
N LYS A 361 1.82 -25.59 -34.63
CA LYS A 361 2.86 -25.24 -35.61
C LYS A 361 3.03 -23.73 -35.78
N ASP A 362 1.92 -23.01 -35.85
CA ASP A 362 1.93 -21.58 -36.12
C ASP A 362 2.54 -20.79 -34.96
N SER A 363 3.05 -19.60 -35.28
CA SER A 363 3.57 -18.65 -34.31
C SER A 363 2.53 -17.57 -34.08
N SER A 364 2.33 -17.19 -32.83
CA SER A 364 1.37 -16.17 -32.39
C SER A 364 1.86 -15.51 -31.11
N GLU A 365 1.26 -14.38 -30.76
CA GLU A 365 1.51 -13.71 -29.48
C GLU A 365 1.16 -14.61 -28.30
N GLY A 366 -0.02 -15.23 -28.29
CA GLY A 366 -0.44 -16.17 -27.25
C GLY A 366 0.53 -17.33 -27.05
N LYS A 367 1.14 -17.86 -28.12
CA LYS A 367 2.16 -18.91 -28.02
C LYS A 367 3.45 -18.42 -27.37
N ILE A 368 3.90 -17.21 -27.69
CA ILE A 368 5.07 -16.59 -27.05
C ILE A 368 4.78 -16.33 -25.56
N ASN A 369 3.58 -15.87 -25.25
CA ASN A 369 3.14 -15.64 -23.87
C ASN A 369 3.05 -16.96 -23.07
N CYS A 370 2.50 -18.03 -23.66
CA CYS A 370 2.53 -19.37 -23.09
C CYS A 370 3.95 -19.91 -22.87
N TYR A 371 4.89 -19.65 -23.79
CA TYR A 371 6.30 -20.02 -23.61
C TYR A 371 6.90 -19.33 -22.37
N ASN A 372 6.69 -18.01 -22.24
CA ASN A 372 7.19 -17.24 -21.10
C ASN A 372 6.56 -17.72 -19.78
N LEU A 373 5.24 -17.91 -19.76
CA LEU A 373 4.52 -18.40 -18.58
C LEU A 373 4.96 -19.82 -18.19
N LEU A 374 5.20 -20.70 -19.16
CA LEU A 374 5.69 -22.06 -18.88
C LEU A 374 7.10 -22.06 -18.28
N ASN A 375 7.98 -21.15 -18.72
CA ASN A 375 9.31 -20.97 -18.11
C ASN A 375 9.21 -20.44 -16.67
N GLU A 376 8.28 -19.52 -16.40
CA GLU A 376 8.02 -19.01 -15.04
C GLU A 376 7.49 -20.12 -14.12
N ILE A 377 6.48 -20.88 -14.58
CA ILE A 377 5.85 -21.95 -13.80
C ILE A 377 6.87 -23.06 -13.47
N ASN A 378 7.67 -23.49 -14.45
CA ASN A 378 8.67 -24.55 -14.28
C ASN A 378 9.97 -24.07 -13.62
N GLY A 379 10.16 -22.75 -13.46
CA GLY A 379 11.34 -22.18 -12.81
C GLY A 379 11.57 -22.80 -11.43
N LYS A 380 12.81 -23.18 -11.14
CA LYS A 380 13.23 -23.60 -9.80
C LYS A 380 13.49 -22.35 -8.96
N ASP A 381 13.22 -22.43 -7.66
CA ASP A 381 13.58 -21.39 -6.70
C ASP A 381 14.14 -22.03 -5.43
N LEU A 382 15.21 -21.48 -4.88
CA LEU A 382 15.86 -21.95 -3.65
C LEU A 382 16.21 -20.73 -2.80
N LYS A 383 15.63 -20.67 -1.60
CA LYS A 383 16.03 -19.75 -0.54
C LYS A 383 16.22 -20.53 0.75
N PHE A 384 17.13 -20.07 1.60
CA PHE A 384 17.22 -20.64 2.95
C PHE A 384 17.69 -19.65 3.99
N SER A 385 17.29 -19.95 5.23
CA SER A 385 17.55 -19.17 6.42
C SER A 385 18.09 -20.09 7.52
N ILE A 386 18.91 -19.52 8.40
CA ILE A 386 19.57 -20.20 9.51
C ILE A 386 19.72 -19.19 10.66
N GLU A 387 19.66 -19.65 11.90
CA GLU A 387 19.95 -18.81 13.06
C GLU A 387 21.38 -18.27 12.95
N LYS A 388 21.54 -16.96 13.20
CA LYS A 388 22.84 -16.29 13.06
C LYS A 388 23.88 -16.92 13.98
N VAL A 389 23.52 -17.20 15.23
CA VAL A 389 24.39 -17.87 16.19
C VAL A 389 23.66 -19.07 16.77
N ASN A 390 24.30 -20.24 16.68
CA ASN A 390 23.78 -21.51 17.16
C ASN A 390 24.60 -22.01 18.36
N THR A 391 24.00 -22.86 19.17
CA THR A 391 24.62 -23.36 20.41
C THR A 391 25.61 -24.49 20.11
N PRO A 392 26.85 -24.44 20.64
CA PRO A 392 27.83 -25.50 20.46
C PRO A 392 27.32 -26.87 20.89
N ALA A 393 27.75 -27.92 20.17
CA ALA A 393 27.43 -29.32 20.46
C ALA A 393 25.94 -29.70 20.42
N LEU A 394 25.04 -28.80 20.01
CA LEU A 394 23.62 -29.09 19.78
C LEU A 394 23.29 -29.02 18.28
N PRO A 395 22.39 -29.88 17.77
CA PRO A 395 21.86 -29.72 16.42
C PRO A 395 21.02 -28.43 16.34
N PHE A 396 20.93 -27.87 15.14
CA PHE A 396 20.11 -26.68 14.88
C PHE A 396 19.38 -26.80 13.53
N ARG A 397 18.50 -25.83 13.25
CA ARG A 397 17.58 -25.85 12.11
C ARG A 397 18.05 -24.92 11.00
N ALA A 398 17.75 -25.30 9.77
CA ALA A 398 17.74 -24.40 8.63
C ALA A 398 16.39 -24.48 7.93
N LEU A 399 15.76 -23.33 7.69
CA LEU A 399 14.53 -23.24 6.91
C LEU A 399 14.89 -23.22 5.42
N ILE A 400 14.37 -24.17 4.65
CA ILE A 400 14.53 -24.26 3.21
C ILE A 400 13.20 -23.88 2.55
N GLN A 401 13.20 -22.88 1.67
CA GLN A 401 12.11 -22.57 0.76
C GLN A 401 12.51 -23.06 -0.64
N TYR A 402 11.65 -23.83 -1.28
CA TYR A 402 11.97 -24.54 -2.50
C TYR A 402 10.77 -24.63 -3.45
N LYS A 403 11.07 -24.63 -4.75
CA LYS A 403 10.10 -24.84 -5.84
C LYS A 403 10.72 -25.74 -6.93
N ASN A 404 9.97 -26.74 -7.39
CA ASN A 404 10.30 -27.57 -8.56
C ASN A 404 11.61 -28.39 -8.50
N PHE A 405 12.06 -28.81 -7.31
CA PHE A 405 13.10 -29.84 -7.15
C PHE A 405 12.90 -30.61 -5.82
N SER A 406 13.45 -31.82 -5.74
CA SER A 406 13.22 -32.75 -4.63
C SER A 406 14.49 -33.16 -3.86
N GLN A 407 15.66 -32.68 -4.27
CA GLN A 407 16.94 -33.04 -3.66
C GLN A 407 17.79 -31.78 -3.47
N LEU A 408 18.21 -31.55 -2.23
CA LEU A 408 19.14 -30.47 -1.86
C LEU A 408 20.51 -31.05 -1.53
N TYR A 409 21.57 -30.40 -2.01
CA TYR A 409 22.96 -30.76 -1.71
C TYR A 409 23.57 -29.69 -0.82
N LEU A 410 24.19 -30.10 0.27
CA LEU A 410 24.70 -29.19 1.30
C LEU A 410 26.20 -29.41 1.53
N ARG A 411 26.95 -28.32 1.65
CA ARG A 411 28.37 -28.33 2.05
C ARG A 411 28.57 -27.33 3.18
N LEU A 412 29.22 -27.80 4.25
CA LEU A 412 29.64 -26.97 5.37
C LEU A 412 31.13 -26.65 5.22
N ILE A 413 31.50 -25.37 5.32
CA ILE A 413 32.87 -24.88 5.20
C ILE A 413 33.20 -24.02 6.43
N LYS A 414 34.45 -24.04 6.89
CA LYS A 414 34.91 -23.08 7.91
C LYS A 414 35.08 -21.69 7.30
N ALA A 415 34.51 -20.66 7.95
CA ALA A 415 34.58 -19.28 7.49
C ALA A 415 35.73 -18.54 8.18
N ASP A 416 36.88 -18.43 7.50
CA ASP A 416 37.95 -17.53 7.96
C ASP A 416 37.64 -16.06 7.61
N GLU A 417 38.39 -15.12 8.18
CA GLU A 417 38.19 -13.67 7.94
C GLU A 417 38.32 -13.29 6.46
N LYS A 418 39.15 -14.01 5.70
CA LYS A 418 39.31 -13.78 4.25
C LYS A 418 38.03 -14.13 3.50
N LEU A 419 37.41 -15.26 3.83
CA LEU A 419 36.18 -15.74 3.22
C LEU A 419 34.98 -14.88 3.63
N LYS A 420 34.91 -14.49 4.92
CA LYS A 420 33.88 -13.56 5.42
C LYS A 420 33.91 -12.22 4.68
N GLY A 421 35.11 -11.66 4.45
CA GLY A 421 35.29 -10.39 3.74
C GLY A 421 34.94 -10.42 2.25
N GLU A 422 34.64 -11.59 1.69
CA GLU A 422 34.24 -11.72 0.28
C GLU A 422 32.74 -11.91 0.08
N LEU A 423 31.96 -12.11 1.15
CA LEU A 423 30.51 -12.38 1.07
C LEU A 423 29.72 -11.25 0.39
N ASP A 424 30.21 -10.02 0.45
CA ASP A 424 29.59 -8.86 -0.20
C ASP A 424 29.65 -8.94 -1.74
N ASN A 425 30.48 -9.83 -2.30
CA ASN A 425 30.65 -10.02 -3.74
C ASN A 425 29.80 -11.18 -4.31
N TYR A 426 28.68 -11.55 -3.67
CA TYR A 426 27.88 -12.72 -4.08
C TYR A 426 27.29 -12.65 -5.49
N TYR A 427 27.25 -11.47 -6.10
CA TYR A 427 26.86 -11.26 -7.51
C TYR A 427 27.98 -11.60 -8.51
N ASP A 428 29.23 -11.77 -8.06
CA ASP A 428 30.38 -12.10 -8.93
C ASP A 428 30.49 -13.63 -9.11
N GLU A 429 30.57 -14.11 -10.35
CA GLU A 429 30.80 -15.53 -10.67
C GLU A 429 32.10 -16.05 -10.01
N LYS A 430 33.12 -15.22 -9.85
CA LYS A 430 34.39 -15.59 -9.20
C LYS A 430 34.21 -15.95 -7.73
N PHE A 431 33.27 -15.30 -7.04
CA PHE A 431 32.95 -15.61 -5.64
C PHE A 431 32.43 -17.05 -5.51
N TRP A 432 31.47 -17.44 -6.36
CA TRP A 432 30.91 -18.79 -6.35
C TRP A 432 31.95 -19.85 -6.71
N ASN A 433 32.79 -19.59 -7.72
CA ASN A 433 33.88 -20.50 -8.08
C ASN A 433 34.87 -20.72 -6.92
N LYS A 434 35.14 -19.67 -6.13
CA LYS A 434 36.05 -19.76 -4.98
C LYS A 434 35.43 -20.47 -3.79
N ILE A 435 34.19 -20.15 -3.45
CA ILE A 435 33.48 -20.77 -2.32
C ILE A 435 33.24 -22.26 -2.58
N THR A 436 32.82 -22.64 -3.78
CA THR A 436 32.54 -24.04 -4.13
C THR A 436 33.80 -24.91 -4.19
N ALA A 437 34.97 -24.31 -4.41
CA ALA A 437 36.29 -24.95 -4.35
C ALA A 437 36.93 -24.97 -2.95
N SER A 438 36.30 -24.37 -1.93
CA SER A 438 36.86 -24.28 -0.58
C SER A 438 36.79 -25.63 0.16
N ASN A 439 37.65 -25.79 1.17
CA ASN A 439 37.75 -27.04 1.94
C ASN A 439 36.45 -27.35 2.70
N VAL A 440 35.84 -28.48 2.36
CA VAL A 440 34.57 -28.93 2.95
C VAL A 440 34.82 -29.67 4.26
N VAL A 441 34.15 -29.22 5.33
CA VAL A 441 34.13 -29.86 6.65
C VAL A 441 33.17 -31.05 6.66
N ARG A 442 32.00 -30.88 6.03
CA ARG A 442 30.96 -31.90 5.90
C ARG A 442 30.16 -31.66 4.64
N ALA A 443 29.79 -32.72 3.94
CA ALA A 443 28.82 -32.68 2.85
C ALA A 443 27.74 -33.73 3.08
N TRP A 444 26.51 -33.40 2.72
CA TRP A 444 25.39 -34.34 2.77
C TRP A 444 24.32 -33.94 1.76
N GLN A 445 23.36 -34.84 1.58
CA GLN A 445 22.21 -34.64 0.71
C GLN A 445 20.94 -34.68 1.57
N GLN A 446 19.99 -33.81 1.27
CA GLN A 446 18.71 -33.71 1.96
C GLN A 446 17.57 -33.89 0.96
N PRO A 447 16.86 -35.02 1.02
CA PRO A 447 15.61 -35.19 0.28
C PRO A 447 14.59 -34.14 0.76
N LEU A 448 13.89 -33.53 -0.19
CA LEU A 448 12.81 -32.59 0.07
C LEU A 448 11.46 -33.22 -0.32
N PRO A 449 10.37 -32.93 0.41
CA PRO A 449 9.05 -33.44 0.07
C PRO A 449 8.65 -33.07 -1.37
N THR A 450 8.11 -34.04 -2.11
CA THR A 450 7.67 -33.80 -3.49
C THR A 450 6.16 -33.58 -3.49
N THR A 451 5.72 -32.38 -3.85
CA THR A 451 4.31 -31.97 -3.82
C THR A 451 3.62 -32.02 -5.19
N ASN A 452 4.41 -31.96 -6.28
CA ASN A 452 3.96 -32.01 -7.68
C ASN A 452 2.89 -30.95 -8.06
N ASP A 453 2.71 -29.91 -7.27
CA ASP A 453 1.71 -28.84 -7.47
C ASP A 453 2.28 -27.55 -8.06
N LEU A 454 3.60 -27.52 -8.32
CA LEU A 454 4.35 -26.37 -8.85
C LEU A 454 4.29 -25.13 -7.94
N GLN A 455 3.92 -25.33 -6.67
CA GLN A 455 3.91 -24.29 -5.65
C GLN A 455 5.28 -24.15 -4.99
N GLU A 456 5.50 -22.98 -4.40
CA GLU A 456 6.63 -22.80 -3.48
C GLU A 456 6.24 -23.41 -2.13
N HIS A 457 7.17 -24.17 -1.56
CA HIS A 457 7.00 -24.84 -0.27
C HIS A 457 8.17 -24.56 0.63
N SER A 458 7.99 -24.79 1.92
CA SER A 458 9.00 -24.58 2.93
C SER A 458 9.11 -25.77 3.87
N THR A 459 10.33 -26.08 4.31
CA THR A 459 10.60 -27.16 5.26
C THR A 459 11.81 -26.85 6.13
N GLU A 460 11.82 -27.38 7.35
CA GLU A 460 12.95 -27.24 8.27
C GLU A 460 13.81 -28.50 8.26
N ILE A 461 15.09 -28.33 7.96
CA ILE A 461 16.07 -29.41 7.90
C ILE A 461 16.99 -29.35 9.13
N LYS A 462 17.52 -30.51 9.54
CA LYS A 462 18.50 -30.60 10.61
C LYS A 462 19.91 -30.37 10.09
N VAL A 463 20.67 -29.56 10.83
CA VAL A 463 22.13 -29.49 10.73
C VAL A 463 22.70 -30.06 12.04
N ASP A 464 23.55 -31.09 11.97
CA ASP A 464 24.04 -31.68 13.23
C ASP A 464 25.02 -30.75 13.95
N ALA A 465 25.15 -31.01 15.24
CA ALA A 465 26.05 -30.33 16.16
C ALA A 465 27.44 -30.02 15.59
N LEU A 466 27.90 -28.80 15.89
CA LEU A 466 29.21 -28.29 15.50
C LEU A 466 29.99 -27.80 16.74
N PRO A 467 31.33 -27.88 16.71
CA PRO A 467 32.15 -27.22 17.70
C PRO A 467 32.13 -25.69 17.49
N PRO A 468 32.49 -24.89 18.51
CA PRO A 468 32.53 -23.44 18.38
C PRO A 468 33.36 -22.96 17.19
N GLY A 469 32.89 -21.89 16.55
CA GLY A 469 33.55 -21.26 15.42
C GLY A 469 32.59 -20.76 14.36
N ASP A 470 33.17 -20.34 13.23
CA ASP A 470 32.46 -19.64 12.18
C ASP A 470 32.36 -20.52 10.94
N TYR A 471 31.17 -20.60 10.36
CA TYR A 471 30.88 -21.54 9.28
C TYR A 471 30.06 -20.89 8.17
N LEU A 472 30.26 -21.41 6.95
CA LEU A 472 29.39 -21.17 5.81
C LEU A 472 28.65 -22.46 5.47
N LEU A 473 27.33 -22.38 5.45
CA LEU A 473 26.48 -23.43 4.87
C LEU A 473 26.21 -23.07 3.41
N LEU A 474 26.61 -23.95 2.50
CA LEU A 474 26.27 -23.87 1.08
C LEU A 474 25.14 -24.83 0.76
N ALA A 475 24.21 -24.39 -0.06
CA ALA A 475 23.11 -25.18 -0.59
C ALA A 475 23.11 -25.13 -2.12
N SER A 476 22.86 -26.27 -2.77
CA SER A 476 22.71 -26.37 -4.22
C SER A 476 21.62 -27.33 -4.63
N THR A 477 21.06 -27.08 -5.82
CA THR A 477 20.14 -27.98 -6.52
C THR A 477 20.85 -29.04 -7.38
N ASP A 478 22.19 -29.03 -7.43
CA ASP A 478 23.02 -29.99 -8.16
C ASP A 478 24.23 -30.43 -7.30
N GLU A 479 24.64 -31.68 -7.41
CA GLU A 479 25.74 -32.25 -6.61
C GLU A 479 27.11 -31.60 -6.88
N ASN A 480 27.30 -31.03 -8.07
CA ASN A 480 28.57 -30.45 -8.51
C ASN A 480 28.72 -28.98 -8.06
N PHE A 481 27.63 -28.33 -7.63
CA PHE A 481 27.61 -26.91 -7.27
C PHE A 481 28.09 -26.00 -8.43
N ASP A 482 27.77 -26.34 -9.68
CA ASP A 482 28.10 -25.54 -10.86
C ASP A 482 27.23 -24.27 -10.89
N PRO A 483 27.81 -23.05 -10.78
CA PRO A 483 27.07 -21.80 -10.76
C PRO A 483 26.29 -21.50 -12.05
N LYS A 484 26.61 -22.19 -13.16
CA LYS A 484 25.91 -22.00 -14.45
C LYS A 484 24.71 -22.92 -14.64
N LYS A 485 24.62 -23.98 -13.85
CA LYS A 485 23.62 -25.05 -14.03
C LYS A 485 22.73 -25.26 -12.81
N SER A 486 23.11 -24.72 -11.67
CA SER A 486 22.42 -24.94 -10.41
C SER A 486 22.14 -23.63 -9.70
N LEU A 487 21.02 -23.60 -8.97
CA LEU A 487 20.79 -22.58 -7.96
C LEU A 487 21.74 -22.82 -6.80
N LEU A 488 22.46 -21.79 -6.38
CA LEU A 488 23.39 -21.79 -5.26
C LEU A 488 22.95 -20.79 -4.21
N GLY A 489 23.13 -21.15 -2.95
CA GLY A 489 22.97 -20.23 -1.83
C GLY A 489 24.05 -20.46 -0.77
N ALA A 490 24.44 -19.40 -0.08
CA ALA A 490 25.44 -19.43 0.99
C ALA A 490 24.96 -18.60 2.17
N ARG A 491 25.15 -19.12 3.39
CA ARG A 491 24.84 -18.40 4.65
C ARG A 491 25.97 -18.53 5.64
N LEU A 492 26.49 -17.39 6.08
CA LEU A 492 27.42 -17.30 7.20
C LEU A 492 26.65 -17.42 8.50
N PHE A 493 27.13 -18.25 9.40
CA PHE A 493 26.60 -18.39 10.75
C PHE A 493 27.72 -18.72 11.73
N TYR A 494 27.42 -18.55 13.01
CA TYR A 494 28.35 -18.70 14.12
C TYR A 494 27.86 -19.81 15.05
N VAL A 495 28.79 -20.46 15.72
CA VAL A 495 28.50 -21.47 16.76
C VAL A 495 29.21 -21.02 18.04
N SER A 496 28.44 -20.56 19.03
CA SER A 496 28.97 -19.94 20.24
C SER A 496 27.95 -19.86 21.38
N ASN A 497 28.39 -20.18 22.60
CA ASN A 497 27.69 -19.92 23.87
C ASN A 497 27.85 -18.47 24.35
N ILE A 498 28.70 -17.66 23.72
CA ILE A 498 28.80 -16.24 24.04
C ILE A 498 27.59 -15.51 23.42
N SER A 499 26.96 -14.64 24.20
CA SER A 499 25.93 -13.69 23.76
C SER A 499 26.17 -12.34 24.43
N TYR A 500 25.52 -11.29 23.92
CA TYR A 500 25.51 -10.00 24.61
C TYR A 500 24.18 -9.29 24.40
N VAL A 501 23.82 -8.47 25.39
CA VAL A 501 22.74 -7.47 25.32
C VAL A 501 23.30 -6.12 25.73
N ASN A 502 22.72 -5.04 25.22
CA ASN A 502 23.20 -3.71 25.55
C ASN A 502 22.08 -2.68 25.63
N ASN A 503 22.33 -1.66 26.45
CA ASN A 503 21.55 -0.42 26.48
C ASN A 503 22.53 0.75 26.36
N SER A 504 22.54 1.41 25.21
CA SER A 504 23.55 2.44 24.87
C SER A 504 24.98 1.89 25.02
N GLN A 505 25.79 2.44 25.93
CA GLN A 505 27.19 2.06 26.16
C GLN A 505 27.35 0.91 27.17
N ASN A 506 26.25 0.50 27.81
CA ASN A 506 26.25 -0.53 28.84
C ASN A 506 26.02 -1.89 28.20
N TYR A 507 27.01 -2.77 28.28
CA TYR A 507 26.96 -4.10 27.70
C TYR A 507 26.99 -5.16 28.79
N PHE A 508 26.20 -6.22 28.59
CA PHE A 508 26.25 -7.44 29.40
C PHE A 508 26.56 -8.61 28.48
N VAL A 509 27.70 -9.25 28.70
CA VAL A 509 28.13 -10.46 27.99
C VAL A 509 27.71 -11.68 28.81
N LEU A 510 26.89 -12.53 28.21
CA LEU A 510 26.14 -13.57 28.89
C LEU A 510 26.31 -14.93 28.20
N HIS A 511 26.09 -16.00 28.95
CA HIS A 511 25.96 -17.35 28.42
C HIS A 511 24.61 -17.48 27.68
N ARG A 512 24.64 -17.85 26.39
CA ARG A 512 23.50 -17.82 25.46
C ARG A 512 22.27 -18.60 25.93
N GLU A 513 22.48 -19.76 26.54
CA GLU A 513 21.38 -20.66 26.96
C GLU A 513 20.80 -20.32 28.34
N THR A 514 21.61 -19.74 29.23
CA THR A 514 21.25 -19.58 30.67
C THR A 514 21.15 -18.13 31.10
N GLY A 515 21.65 -17.20 30.29
CA GLY A 515 21.77 -15.78 30.65
C GLY A 515 22.83 -15.49 31.72
N GLN A 516 23.56 -16.49 32.22
CA GLN A 516 24.56 -16.29 33.28
C GLN A 516 25.69 -15.36 32.80
N PRO A 517 26.16 -14.43 33.65
CA PRO A 517 27.22 -13.49 33.27
C PRO A 517 28.54 -14.19 32.96
N LEU A 518 29.15 -13.85 31.82
CA LEU A 518 30.49 -14.32 31.49
C LEU A 518 31.53 -13.39 32.11
N VAL A 519 32.05 -13.77 33.27
CA VAL A 519 33.02 -12.98 34.05
C VAL A 519 34.40 -13.02 33.40
N ASN A 520 35.10 -11.88 33.34
CA ASN A 520 36.44 -11.73 32.74
C ASN A 520 36.53 -12.07 31.25
N ALA A 521 35.42 -12.03 30.50
CA ALA A 521 35.42 -12.15 29.04
C ALA A 521 36.23 -11.01 28.42
N ASP A 522 37.08 -11.33 27.45
CA ASP A 522 37.88 -10.37 26.70
C ASP A 522 37.04 -9.79 25.55
N VAL A 523 36.87 -8.47 25.53
CA VAL A 523 36.10 -7.78 24.49
C VAL A 523 37.01 -6.82 23.73
N GLN A 524 37.26 -7.11 22.46
CA GLN A 524 38.00 -6.23 21.56
C GLN A 524 37.04 -5.50 20.63
N VAL A 525 37.06 -4.16 20.65
CA VAL A 525 36.27 -3.34 19.74
C VAL A 525 37.04 -3.08 18.46
N TRP A 526 36.35 -3.17 17.33
CA TRP A 526 36.87 -2.82 16.01
C TRP A 526 35.98 -1.74 15.40
N GLU A 527 36.55 -0.57 15.13
CA GLU A 527 35.85 0.55 14.50
C GLU A 527 35.98 0.49 12.98
N GLN A 528 34.89 0.81 12.29
CA GLN A 528 34.87 0.92 10.85
C GLN A 528 35.40 2.29 10.42
N LYS A 529 36.33 2.29 9.47
CA LYS A 529 36.91 3.51 8.92
C LYS A 529 37.02 3.42 7.41
N TYR A 530 36.45 4.42 6.74
CA TYR A 530 36.57 4.58 5.30
C TYR A 530 37.97 5.06 4.93
N ASP A 531 38.69 4.23 4.17
CA ASP A 531 39.94 4.61 3.54
C ASP A 531 39.65 5.28 2.19
N TYR A 532 39.72 6.62 2.18
CA TYR A 532 39.52 7.45 0.99
C TYR A 532 40.50 7.15 -0.15
N LYS A 533 41.67 6.54 0.12
CA LYS A 533 42.65 6.21 -0.94
C LYS A 533 42.27 4.96 -1.71
N THR A 534 41.67 3.99 -1.04
CA THR A 534 41.25 2.71 -1.64
C THR A 534 39.76 2.64 -1.91
N SER A 535 38.99 3.65 -1.45
CA SER A 535 37.54 3.68 -1.47
C SER A 535 36.92 2.44 -0.83
N LYS A 536 37.54 1.97 0.27
CA LYS A 536 37.13 0.75 0.98
C LYS A 536 36.99 1.01 2.47
N GLU A 537 36.07 0.29 3.06
CA GLU A 537 35.88 0.23 4.50
C GLU A 537 36.91 -0.71 5.11
N THR A 538 37.59 -0.26 6.16
CA THR A 538 38.60 -1.03 6.89
C THR A 538 38.25 -1.08 8.38
N LYS A 539 38.61 -2.18 9.04
CA LYS A 539 38.43 -2.34 10.49
C LYS A 539 39.73 -1.91 11.20
N GLU A 540 39.68 -0.86 12.02
CA GLU A 540 40.79 -0.46 12.89
C GLU A 540 40.55 -0.94 14.32
N LYS A 541 41.62 -1.35 14.98
CA LYS A 541 41.55 -1.87 16.36
C LYS A 541 41.34 -0.71 17.33
N ALA A 542 40.26 -0.74 18.10
CA ALA A 542 39.90 0.26 19.09
C ALA A 542 40.19 -0.26 20.52
N ALA A 543 39.46 0.26 21.52
CA ALA A 543 39.61 -0.11 22.92
C ALA A 543 39.31 -1.60 23.18
N ALA A 544 39.88 -2.12 24.25
CA ALA A 544 39.64 -3.48 24.74
C ALA A 544 39.17 -3.44 26.19
N TYR A 545 38.24 -4.33 26.53
CA TYR A 545 37.58 -4.39 27.83
C TYR A 545 37.65 -5.81 28.39
N LYS A 546 37.46 -5.90 29.71
CA LYS A 546 37.13 -7.14 30.41
C LYS A 546 35.83 -6.95 31.14
N THR A 547 34.98 -7.97 31.10
CA THR A 547 33.71 -7.95 31.82
C THR A 547 33.91 -8.17 33.32
N ASP A 548 33.07 -7.53 34.12
CA ASP A 548 33.06 -7.68 35.57
C ASP A 548 32.31 -8.95 36.04
N GLN A 549 32.04 -9.04 37.34
CA GLN A 549 31.31 -10.15 37.97
C GLN A 549 29.86 -10.32 37.49
N HIS A 550 29.27 -9.29 36.87
CA HIS A 550 27.95 -9.30 36.27
C HIS A 550 28.01 -9.45 34.74
N GLY A 551 29.18 -9.78 34.18
CA GLY A 551 29.37 -9.85 32.73
C GLY A 551 29.33 -8.47 32.09
N PHE A 552 29.42 -7.41 32.89
CA PHE A 552 29.21 -6.05 32.43
C PHE A 552 30.51 -5.39 31.97
N PHE A 553 30.43 -4.59 30.91
CA PHE A 553 31.44 -3.59 30.59
C PHE A 553 30.79 -2.33 30.01
N GLU A 554 31.45 -1.19 30.20
CA GLU A 554 31.03 0.09 29.63
C GLU A 554 31.93 0.47 28.46
N LEU A 555 31.33 0.70 27.29
CA LEU A 555 32.04 1.13 26.09
C LEU A 555 32.41 2.62 26.18
N THR A 556 33.66 2.89 26.54
CA THR A 556 34.21 4.25 26.61
C THR A 556 34.63 4.81 25.24
N ARG A 557 34.13 5.99 24.89
CA ARG A 557 34.32 6.62 23.58
C ARG A 557 35.73 7.23 23.41
N ALA A 558 36.31 7.14 22.21
CA ALA A 558 37.40 8.01 21.80
C ALA A 558 36.90 9.46 21.59
N LYS A 559 37.50 10.46 22.24
CA LYS A 559 37.19 11.89 22.05
C LYS A 559 37.61 12.36 20.65
N THR A 560 36.86 12.02 19.61
CA THR A 560 37.12 12.46 18.24
C THR A 560 36.13 13.56 17.80
N PRO A 561 36.56 14.50 16.92
CA PRO A 561 35.77 15.69 16.57
C PRO A 561 34.51 15.43 15.72
N ASN A 562 34.28 14.21 15.25
CA ASN A 562 33.11 13.87 14.43
C ASN A 562 32.42 12.60 14.98
N PRO A 563 31.63 12.71 16.07
CA PRO A 563 30.98 11.60 16.77
C PRO A 563 29.96 10.78 15.97
N ASN A 564 29.40 11.38 14.91
CA ASN A 564 28.00 11.13 14.58
C ASN A 564 27.72 9.91 13.69
N ASN A 565 28.66 8.98 13.46
CA ASN A 565 28.38 7.77 12.65
C ASN A 565 29.54 6.73 12.60
N SER A 566 30.14 6.33 13.73
CA SER A 566 31.13 5.23 13.71
C SER A 566 30.47 3.88 13.99
N ASN A 567 30.38 3.05 12.95
CA ASN A 567 30.03 1.64 13.08
C ASN A 567 31.16 0.88 13.77
N TYR A 568 30.84 -0.07 14.66
CA TYR A 568 31.84 -0.93 15.29
C TYR A 568 31.37 -2.39 15.35
N THR A 569 32.31 -3.29 15.58
CA THR A 569 32.07 -4.72 15.80
C THR A 569 32.78 -5.18 17.06
N LEU A 570 32.24 -6.20 17.73
CA LEU A 570 32.77 -6.76 18.97
C LEU A 570 33.36 -8.14 18.71
N ASP A 571 34.63 -8.30 19.05
CA ASP A 571 35.35 -9.57 19.07
C ASP A 571 35.47 -10.04 20.52
N ILE A 572 34.62 -10.98 20.92
CA ILE A 572 34.48 -11.41 22.31
C ILE A 572 35.08 -12.80 22.46
N SER A 573 35.97 -12.99 23.43
CA SER A 573 36.58 -14.28 23.75
C SER A 573 36.43 -14.64 25.23
N HIS A 574 36.12 -15.90 25.52
CA HIS A 574 35.98 -16.40 26.89
C HIS A 574 36.25 -17.91 26.92
N ASN A 575 37.12 -18.37 27.82
CA ASN A 575 37.48 -19.79 28.01
C ASN A 575 37.82 -20.58 26.73
N GLY A 576 38.53 -19.94 25.79
CA GLY A 576 38.95 -20.56 24.52
C GLY A 576 37.87 -20.54 23.41
N GLU A 577 36.70 -19.99 23.70
CA GLU A 577 35.66 -19.69 22.73
C GLU A 577 35.79 -18.24 22.23
N ARG A 578 35.38 -17.97 20.98
CA ARG A 578 35.40 -16.64 20.37
C ARG A 578 34.11 -16.42 19.56
N LEU A 579 33.49 -15.27 19.74
CA LEU A 579 32.39 -14.76 18.90
C LEU A 579 32.83 -13.45 18.25
N PHE A 580 32.99 -13.46 16.93
CA PHE A 580 33.27 -12.26 16.15
C PHE A 580 32.36 -12.17 14.93
N MET A 581 31.24 -11.48 15.11
CA MET A 581 30.20 -11.34 14.10
C MET A 581 30.55 -10.28 13.06
N ASN A 582 30.21 -10.54 11.80
CA ASN A 582 30.35 -9.59 10.71
C ASN A 582 29.09 -8.71 10.60
N GLU A 583 28.74 -8.06 11.71
CA GLU A 583 27.59 -7.18 11.83
C GLU A 583 27.97 -5.94 12.62
N TYR A 584 27.82 -4.79 11.97
CA TYR A 584 28.11 -3.50 12.59
C TYR A 584 27.02 -3.13 13.59
N GLN A 585 27.44 -2.74 14.78
CA GLN A 585 26.61 -2.06 15.76
C GLN A 585 26.55 -0.58 15.38
N TYR A 586 25.33 -0.07 15.25
CA TYR A 586 25.07 1.33 14.96
C TYR A 586 24.98 2.13 16.24
N TYR A 587 25.67 3.26 16.24
CA TYR A 587 25.61 4.23 17.31
C TYR A 587 24.54 5.28 16.96
N TYR A 588 23.28 5.05 17.33
CA TYR A 588 22.27 6.11 17.26
C TYR A 588 22.44 7.03 18.47
N TYR A 589 22.91 8.24 18.20
CA TYR A 589 23.05 9.27 19.21
C TYR A 589 21.75 10.08 19.29
N TYR A 590 20.99 9.91 20.37
CA TYR A 590 20.17 10.98 20.91
C TYR A 590 21.06 11.79 21.83
N ASN A 591 21.24 13.07 21.52
CA ASN A 591 22.13 13.99 22.22
C ASN A 591 21.57 14.34 23.60
N ASN A 592 21.59 13.40 24.54
CA ASN A 592 21.50 13.69 25.97
C ASN A 592 22.92 13.77 26.53
N GLU A 593 23.80 14.56 25.91
CA GLU A 593 25.00 14.99 26.61
C GLU A 593 24.52 15.67 27.89
N THR A 594 24.77 15.03 29.03
CA THR A 594 24.75 15.64 30.35
C THR A 594 25.71 16.81 30.34
N ALA A 595 25.26 17.94 29.80
CA ALA A 595 25.66 19.24 30.31
C ALA A 595 25.48 19.19 31.84
N PRO A 596 26.42 19.76 32.62
CA PRO A 596 26.41 19.65 34.06
C PRO A 596 25.06 20.15 34.59
N ALA A 597 24.19 19.23 35.04
CA ALA A 597 22.84 19.45 35.58
C ALA A 597 22.38 20.92 35.45
N GLU A 598 22.16 21.37 34.22
CA GLU A 598 21.43 22.61 34.02
C GLU A 598 20.00 22.24 34.38
N GLU A 599 19.43 23.00 35.31
CA GLU A 599 18.04 22.88 35.67
C GLU A 599 17.22 23.04 34.39
N ASP A 600 16.64 21.94 33.91
CA ASP A 600 15.87 21.94 32.67
C ASP A 600 14.51 22.58 33.00
N ILE A 601 14.29 23.79 32.47
CA ILE A 601 13.11 24.57 32.77
C ILE A 601 12.14 24.41 31.60
N GLU A 602 11.07 23.67 31.83
CA GLU A 602 9.93 23.61 30.91
C GLU A 602 8.89 24.64 31.33
N VAL A 603 8.37 25.41 30.38
CA VAL A 603 7.31 26.38 30.62
C VAL A 603 6.06 26.05 29.81
N PHE A 604 5.00 25.69 30.52
CA PHE A 604 3.68 25.48 29.91
C PHE A 604 3.01 26.83 29.67
N LEU A 605 2.88 27.21 28.39
CA LEU A 605 2.18 28.42 27.95
C LEU A 605 0.70 28.13 27.62
N PHE A 606 -0.18 28.96 28.15
CA PHE A 606 -1.62 28.92 27.91
C PHE A 606 -2.10 30.28 27.42
N THR A 607 -3.02 30.28 26.46
CA THR A 607 -3.69 31.50 25.97
C THR A 607 -5.17 31.47 26.34
N ASP A 608 -5.82 32.63 26.47
CA ASP A 608 -7.25 32.68 26.82
C ASP A 608 -8.16 32.17 25.68
N ARG A 609 -7.64 32.14 24.44
CA ARG A 609 -8.32 31.67 23.23
C ARG A 609 -7.30 31.08 22.26
N SER A 610 -7.78 30.24 21.35
CA SER A 610 -7.00 29.75 20.22
C SER A 610 -7.08 30.65 18.98
N ILE A 611 -8.00 31.63 18.93
CA ILE A 611 -8.21 32.51 17.77
C ILE A 611 -8.52 33.97 18.16
N TYR A 612 -7.85 34.91 17.50
CA TYR A 612 -7.96 36.36 17.72
C TYR A 612 -8.14 37.11 16.40
N ARG A 613 -8.51 38.38 16.48
CA ARG A 613 -8.47 39.31 15.33
C ARG A 613 -7.24 40.20 15.42
N PRO A 614 -6.77 40.76 14.29
CA PRO A 614 -5.76 41.82 14.29
C PRO A 614 -6.12 42.95 15.27
N GLY A 615 -5.13 43.45 16.01
CA GLY A 615 -5.32 44.50 17.04
C GLY A 615 -5.93 44.04 18.37
N GLN A 616 -6.30 42.75 18.51
CA GLN A 616 -6.77 42.25 19.80
C GLN A 616 -5.63 42.02 20.78
N ILE A 617 -5.95 42.13 22.07
CA ILE A 617 -5.04 41.78 23.13
C ILE A 617 -5.07 40.26 23.32
N LEU A 618 -3.93 39.62 23.08
CA LEU A 618 -3.63 38.23 23.40
C LEU A 618 -3.22 38.16 24.87
N TYR A 619 -3.98 37.43 25.70
CA TYR A 619 -3.59 37.17 27.08
C TYR A 619 -2.98 35.78 27.20
N PHE A 620 -1.87 35.68 27.91
CA PHE A 620 -1.21 34.41 28.15
C PHE A 620 -0.79 34.23 29.61
N LYS A 621 -0.67 32.96 30.01
CA LYS A 621 -0.14 32.52 31.30
C LYS A 621 0.92 31.47 31.08
N GLY A 622 2.07 31.62 31.73
CA GLY A 622 3.12 30.61 31.78
C GLY A 622 3.20 29.98 33.17
N ILE A 623 3.49 28.69 33.21
CA ILE A 623 3.83 27.95 34.44
C ILE A 623 5.17 27.27 34.19
N ALA A 624 6.21 27.72 34.88
CA ALA A 624 7.56 27.18 34.75
C ALA A 624 7.77 26.04 35.76
N VAL A 625 8.26 24.93 35.28
CA VAL A 625 8.57 23.72 36.04
C VAL A 625 10.04 23.43 35.84
N SER A 626 10.75 23.17 36.94
CA SER A 626 12.11 22.64 36.86
C SER A 626 12.07 21.11 36.91
N HIS A 627 12.75 20.51 35.95
CA HIS A 627 13.04 19.10 35.88
C HIS A 627 14.46 18.89 36.41
N GLU A 628 14.57 18.22 37.55
CA GLU A 628 15.84 17.73 38.06
C GLU A 628 15.86 16.21 37.92
N GLN A 629 16.91 15.65 37.31
CA GLN A 629 17.13 14.20 37.33
C GLN A 629 17.09 13.70 38.79
N ASP A 630 16.31 12.65 39.03
CA ASP A 630 16.12 11.98 40.33
C ASP A 630 15.35 12.75 41.43
N LYS A 631 14.68 13.87 41.11
CA LYS A 631 13.75 14.56 42.04
C LYS A 631 12.35 14.76 41.47
N LYS A 632 11.40 15.06 42.36
CA LYS A 632 10.06 15.50 41.95
C LYS A 632 10.17 16.85 41.25
N ASN A 633 9.56 16.95 40.07
CA ASN A 633 9.36 18.22 39.37
C ASN A 633 8.81 19.26 40.34
N SER A 634 9.37 20.47 40.31
CA SER A 634 8.97 21.55 41.19
C SER A 634 8.68 22.82 40.42
N VAL A 635 7.83 23.69 40.96
CA VAL A 635 7.55 24.97 40.32
C VAL A 635 8.78 25.87 40.42
N LYS A 636 9.19 26.46 39.30
CA LYS A 636 10.37 27.32 39.24
C LYS A 636 10.02 28.75 39.64
N THR A 637 10.33 29.14 40.87
CA THR A 637 10.02 30.49 41.41
C THR A 637 11.13 31.50 41.12
N GLY A 638 10.77 32.77 40.87
CA GLY A 638 11.72 33.87 40.66
C GLY A 638 12.52 33.81 39.36
N TYR A 639 12.16 32.93 38.43
CA TYR A 639 12.79 32.74 37.14
C TYR A 639 12.46 33.88 36.18
N GLU A 640 13.48 34.48 35.57
CA GLU A 640 13.37 35.61 34.66
C GLU A 640 13.78 35.20 33.25
N THR A 641 12.89 35.41 32.28
CA THR A 641 13.12 35.04 30.88
C THR A 641 12.33 35.96 29.94
N TRP A 642 12.52 35.79 28.64
CA TRP A 642 11.82 36.52 27.59
C TRP A 642 10.76 35.65 26.94
N VAL A 643 9.65 36.29 26.61
CA VAL A 643 8.58 35.73 25.78
C VAL A 643 8.52 36.57 24.51
N TYR A 644 8.59 35.93 23.36
CA TYR A 644 8.56 36.52 22.03
C TYR A 644 7.22 36.18 21.36
N LEU A 645 6.60 37.18 20.73
CA LEU A 645 5.46 36.98 19.85
C LEU A 645 5.99 36.94 18.41
N ASN A 646 5.78 35.83 17.73
CA ASN A 646 6.12 35.66 16.32
C ASN A 646 4.86 35.74 15.45
N ASP A 647 4.97 36.37 14.30
CA ASP A 647 3.90 36.43 13.30
C ASP A 647 3.82 35.17 12.43
N ALA A 648 2.94 35.19 11.42
CA ALA A 648 2.72 34.07 10.51
C ALA A 648 3.93 33.70 9.61
N ASN A 649 4.99 34.53 9.58
CA ASN A 649 6.23 34.25 8.87
C ASN A 649 7.37 33.83 9.83
N ASP A 650 7.04 33.52 11.09
CA ASP A 650 8.00 33.27 12.17
C ASP A 650 8.89 34.49 12.50
N GLU A 651 8.45 35.72 12.19
CA GLU A 651 9.18 36.94 12.55
C GLU A 651 8.74 37.47 13.92
N VAL A 652 9.71 37.79 14.80
CA VAL A 652 9.46 38.38 16.11
C VAL A 652 8.88 39.79 15.95
N VAL A 653 7.62 39.98 16.35
CA VAL A 653 6.90 41.26 16.25
C VAL A 653 6.77 42.00 17.58
N ASP A 654 6.86 41.31 18.72
CA ASP A 654 6.92 41.90 20.05
C ASP A 654 7.64 40.97 21.03
N SER A 655 8.09 41.50 22.18
CA SER A 655 8.71 40.70 23.23
C SER A 655 8.51 41.30 24.63
N MET A 656 8.43 40.44 25.64
CA MET A 656 8.22 40.84 27.02
C MET A 656 9.13 40.04 27.96
N LYS A 657 9.80 40.74 28.88
CA LYS A 657 10.51 40.10 29.99
C LYS A 657 9.50 39.73 31.09
N VAL A 658 9.51 38.47 31.51
CA VAL A 658 8.60 37.95 32.55
C VAL A 658 9.40 37.42 33.75
N LYS A 659 8.74 37.36 34.91
CA LYS A 659 9.28 36.77 36.13
C LYS A 659 8.24 35.88 36.81
N THR A 660 8.60 34.65 37.16
CA THR A 660 7.70 33.75 37.88
C THR A 660 7.50 34.17 39.33
N ASN A 661 6.27 34.01 39.82
CA ASN A 661 5.89 34.26 41.22
C ASN A 661 6.21 33.05 42.14
N GLU A 662 5.77 33.12 43.40
CA GLU A 662 5.94 32.05 44.41
C GLU A 662 5.27 30.72 44.03
N TYR A 663 4.38 30.72 43.03
CA TYR A 663 3.72 29.53 42.49
C TYR A 663 4.32 29.08 41.14
N GLY A 664 5.48 29.63 40.75
CA GLY A 664 6.15 29.37 39.48
C GLY A 664 5.41 29.84 38.23
N SER A 665 4.46 30.77 38.37
CA SER A 665 3.65 31.25 37.24
C SER A 665 3.92 32.72 36.93
N PHE A 666 3.71 33.10 35.68
CA PHE A 666 3.64 34.49 35.22
C PHE A 666 2.45 34.65 34.27
N SER A 667 2.03 35.89 34.03
CA SER A 667 1.04 36.22 33.02
C SER A 667 1.46 37.48 32.29
N GLY A 668 1.16 37.53 31.00
CA GLY A 668 1.45 38.68 30.17
C GLY A 668 0.36 38.90 29.15
N LYS A 669 0.57 39.94 28.34
CA LYS A 669 -0.29 40.24 27.21
C LYS A 669 0.52 40.83 26.08
N PHE A 670 0.12 40.51 24.85
CA PHE A 670 0.61 41.17 23.65
C PHE A 670 -0.55 41.84 22.93
N GLU A 671 -0.30 43.01 22.34
CA GLU A 671 -1.23 43.59 21.40
C GLU A 671 -0.89 43.05 20.01
N LEU A 672 -1.80 42.27 19.41
CA LEU A 672 -1.55 41.69 18.10
C LEU A 672 -1.47 42.79 17.04
N PRO A 673 -0.55 42.70 16.06
CA PRO A 673 -0.44 43.69 14.99
C PRO A 673 -1.78 43.93 14.29
N GLN A 674 -2.09 45.20 13.98
CA GLN A 674 -3.28 45.56 13.21
C GLN A 674 -3.10 45.35 11.70
N SER A 675 -1.85 45.24 11.24
CA SER A 675 -1.46 45.04 9.85
C SER A 675 -0.39 43.96 9.77
N GLY A 676 -0.42 43.14 8.73
CA GLY A 676 0.49 42.02 8.53
C GLY A 676 -0.23 40.86 7.86
N LEU A 677 0.46 39.74 7.67
CA LEU A 677 -0.15 38.52 7.18
C LEU A 677 -0.96 37.86 8.31
N ASN A 678 -2.24 37.59 8.06
CA ASN A 678 -3.06 36.75 8.95
C ASN A 678 -2.60 35.29 8.86
N GLY A 679 -2.80 34.53 9.93
CA GLY A 679 -2.43 33.12 9.96
C GLY A 679 -2.04 32.66 11.36
N GLN A 680 -1.19 31.64 11.41
CA GLN A 680 -0.74 31.05 12.66
C GLN A 680 0.39 31.86 13.28
N PHE A 681 0.13 32.50 14.42
CA PHE A 681 1.13 33.18 15.23
C PHE A 681 1.61 32.23 16.33
N SER A 682 2.80 32.47 16.87
CA SER A 682 3.30 31.76 18.05
C SER A 682 3.76 32.71 19.14
N ILE A 683 3.63 32.26 20.38
CA ILE A 683 4.37 32.80 21.51
C ILE A 683 5.45 31.78 21.84
N GLU A 684 6.71 32.21 21.84
CA GLU A 684 7.87 31.37 22.12
C GLU A 684 8.72 31.96 23.23
N MET A 685 9.27 31.09 24.06
CA MET A 685 10.20 31.48 25.11
C MET A 685 11.64 31.38 24.61
N LYS A 686 12.54 32.12 25.26
CA LYS A 686 13.97 32.03 24.99
C LYS A 686 14.45 30.58 25.19
N ASP A 687 15.40 30.15 24.37
CA ASP A 687 16.05 28.82 24.48
C ASP A 687 15.09 27.62 24.31
N ASP A 688 13.94 27.81 23.65
CA ASP A 688 12.91 26.78 23.34
C ASP A 688 12.27 26.12 24.59
N GLU A 689 12.25 26.85 25.70
CA GLU A 689 11.70 26.39 26.99
C GLU A 689 10.18 26.18 26.99
N GLY A 690 9.48 26.71 25.99
CA GLY A 690 8.03 26.60 25.87
C GLY A 690 7.45 27.42 24.73
N SER A 691 6.38 26.91 24.12
CA SER A 691 5.68 27.59 23.04
C SER A 691 4.17 27.38 23.10
N ALA A 692 3.42 28.32 22.52
CA ALA A 692 1.99 28.19 22.26
C ALA A 692 1.65 28.82 20.91
N ARG A 693 0.70 28.23 20.18
CA ARG A 693 0.27 28.77 18.88
C ARG A 693 -1.17 29.27 18.94
N ILE A 694 -1.44 30.34 18.20
CA ILE A 694 -2.75 30.97 18.06
C ILE A 694 -3.02 31.33 16.61
N SER A 695 -4.28 31.35 16.19
CA SER A 695 -4.65 31.85 14.86
C SER A 695 -5.08 33.32 14.95
N VAL A 696 -4.54 34.18 14.09
CA VAL A 696 -4.96 35.58 13.95
C VAL A 696 -5.69 35.73 12.63
N GLU A 697 -7.01 35.91 12.71
CA GLU A 697 -7.90 35.87 11.56
C GLU A 697 -8.97 36.96 11.63
N GLU A 698 -9.37 37.50 10.48
CA GLU A 698 -10.55 38.36 10.37
C GLU A 698 -11.84 37.53 10.37
N TYR A 699 -12.20 36.97 11.52
CA TYR A 699 -13.40 36.13 11.65
C TYR A 699 -14.61 36.91 12.20
N LYS A 700 -15.80 36.60 11.71
CA LYS A 700 -17.08 37.04 12.30
C LYS A 700 -17.61 35.96 13.24
N ARG A 701 -18.14 36.35 14.41
CA ARG A 701 -18.76 35.38 15.33
C ARG A 701 -20.01 34.80 14.66
N PRO A 702 -20.16 33.46 14.61
CA PRO A 702 -21.36 32.83 14.09
C PRO A 702 -22.62 33.29 14.83
N LYS A 703 -23.66 33.66 14.09
CA LYS A 703 -24.97 34.02 14.61
C LYS A 703 -25.88 32.81 14.79
N PHE A 704 -25.62 31.73 14.05
CA PHE A 704 -26.40 30.49 14.11
C PHE A 704 -25.53 29.24 13.96
N TYR A 705 -26.13 28.08 14.18
CA TYR A 705 -25.53 26.77 14.00
C TYR A 705 -26.49 25.85 13.22
N VAL A 706 -25.91 24.78 12.67
CA VAL A 706 -26.62 23.73 11.93
C VAL A 706 -26.36 22.43 12.67
N ASP A 707 -27.41 21.65 12.92
CA ASP A 707 -27.32 20.37 13.61
C ASP A 707 -28.43 19.44 13.11
N TYR A 708 -28.43 18.19 13.57
CA TYR A 708 -29.32 17.13 13.09
C TYR A 708 -30.11 16.49 14.23
N GLU A 709 -31.34 16.08 13.94
CA GLU A 709 -32.13 15.29 14.88
C GLU A 709 -31.52 13.89 15.08
N LYS A 710 -31.78 13.29 16.24
CA LYS A 710 -31.39 11.89 16.49
C LYS A 710 -32.16 10.97 15.53
N MET A 711 -31.43 10.13 14.81
CA MET A 711 -32.00 9.09 13.96
C MET A 711 -32.70 8.04 14.84
N LYS A 712 -33.82 7.49 14.37
CA LYS A 712 -34.55 6.40 15.04
C LYS A 712 -34.63 5.20 14.10
N GLY A 713 -34.30 4.01 14.59
CA GLY A 713 -34.41 2.74 13.85
C GLY A 713 -33.10 2.24 13.22
N SER A 714 -33.12 0.98 12.77
CA SER A 714 -31.97 0.28 12.19
C SER A 714 -32.09 0.19 10.67
N TYR A 715 -31.09 0.71 9.94
CA TYR A 715 -31.03 0.71 8.47
C TYR A 715 -30.11 -0.39 7.95
N LYS A 716 -30.41 -0.91 6.76
CA LYS A 716 -29.56 -1.82 6.00
C LYS A 716 -29.19 -1.24 4.64
N VAL A 717 -28.22 -1.88 3.98
CA VAL A 717 -27.81 -1.50 2.63
C VAL A 717 -29.02 -1.48 1.68
N ASN A 718 -29.04 -0.52 0.77
CA ASN A 718 -30.12 -0.21 -0.17
C ASN A 718 -31.42 0.34 0.43
N ASP A 719 -31.51 0.57 1.74
CA ASP A 719 -32.64 1.30 2.32
C ASP A 719 -32.63 2.77 1.89
N LYS A 720 -33.83 3.38 1.83
CA LYS A 720 -33.97 4.83 1.71
C LYS A 720 -33.91 5.46 3.09
N ILE A 721 -32.92 6.30 3.32
CA ILE A 721 -32.66 6.98 4.58
C ILE A 721 -33.15 8.43 4.49
N LYS A 722 -33.86 8.86 5.53
CA LYS A 722 -34.35 10.23 5.70
C LYS A 722 -33.69 10.86 6.92
N VAL A 723 -32.87 11.89 6.69
CA VAL A 723 -32.14 12.62 7.73
C VAL A 723 -32.78 14.00 7.91
N MET A 724 -33.14 14.33 9.15
CA MET A 724 -33.75 15.62 9.50
C MET A 724 -32.70 16.52 10.15
N GLY A 725 -32.45 17.67 9.54
CA GLY A 725 -31.54 18.71 10.04
C GLY A 725 -32.29 19.99 10.41
N PHE A 726 -31.63 20.87 11.16
CA PHE A 726 -32.18 22.17 11.52
C PHE A 726 -31.08 23.24 11.64
N ALA A 727 -31.46 24.50 11.43
CA ALA A 727 -30.60 25.66 11.59
C ALA A 727 -31.22 26.65 12.59
N LYS A 728 -30.46 27.00 13.63
CA LYS A 728 -30.95 27.81 14.76
C LYS A 728 -29.94 28.88 15.18
N ALA A 729 -30.42 30.10 15.39
CA ALA A 729 -29.63 31.19 15.93
C ALA A 729 -29.18 30.87 17.37
N TYR A 730 -27.99 31.32 17.76
CA TYR A 730 -27.55 31.26 19.17
C TYR A 730 -28.46 32.08 20.10
N ALA A 731 -29.19 33.07 19.55
CA ALA A 731 -30.22 33.83 20.25
C ALA A 731 -31.56 33.08 20.40
N GLY A 732 -31.69 31.87 19.84
CA GLY A 732 -32.85 30.99 20.00
C GLY A 732 -33.87 30.98 18.84
N ASN A 733 -33.77 31.91 17.88
CA ASN A 733 -34.68 31.98 16.73
C ASN A 733 -34.35 30.92 15.65
N ASN A 734 -35.36 30.45 14.92
CA ASN A 734 -35.17 29.53 13.79
C ASN A 734 -34.69 30.28 12.55
N ILE A 735 -33.82 29.66 11.77
CA ILE A 735 -33.32 30.22 10.51
C ILE A 735 -34.20 29.74 9.36
N GLU A 736 -35.26 30.50 9.06
CA GLU A 736 -36.24 30.20 8.01
C GLU A 736 -35.75 30.64 6.60
N GLN A 737 -36.19 29.93 5.56
CA GLN A 737 -35.92 30.23 4.14
C GLN A 737 -34.43 30.32 3.77
N ALA A 738 -33.55 29.76 4.62
CA ALA A 738 -32.13 29.65 4.31
C ALA A 738 -31.89 28.57 3.27
N THR A 739 -30.95 28.83 2.38
CA THR A 739 -30.55 27.87 1.35
C THR A 739 -29.64 26.83 1.98
N VAL A 740 -29.97 25.56 1.84
CA VAL A 740 -29.19 24.41 2.32
C VAL A 740 -28.61 23.69 1.12
N LYS A 741 -27.30 23.75 0.95
CA LYS A 741 -26.58 22.90 0.00
C LYS A 741 -26.08 21.67 0.76
N TYR A 742 -26.44 20.49 0.29
CA TYR A 742 -26.03 19.26 0.97
C TYR A 742 -25.31 18.31 0.02
N ARG A 743 -24.48 17.45 0.62
CA ARG A 743 -23.88 16.27 -0.02
C ARG A 743 -23.81 15.12 0.98
N VAL A 744 -23.94 13.90 0.48
CA VAL A 744 -23.85 12.66 1.26
C VAL A 744 -22.69 11.84 0.69
N VAL A 745 -21.73 11.45 1.53
CA VAL A 745 -20.53 10.71 1.13
C VAL A 745 -20.45 9.39 1.90
N ARG A 746 -20.30 8.28 1.20
CA ARG A 746 -20.07 6.95 1.79
C ARG A 746 -18.58 6.70 2.01
N GLN A 747 -18.24 6.11 3.16
CA GLN A 747 -16.91 5.59 3.48
C GLN A 747 -17.03 4.16 4.08
N PRO A 748 -16.43 3.11 3.48
CA PRO A 748 -16.41 1.76 4.04
C PRO A 748 -15.47 1.62 5.26
N ARG A 749 -15.80 0.73 6.20
CA ARG A 749 -15.03 0.41 7.42
C ARG A 749 -15.23 -1.05 7.86
N PHE A 750 -14.22 -1.67 8.48
CA PHE A 750 -14.27 -3.05 8.98
C PHE A 750 -14.28 -3.07 10.52
N ILE A 751 -15.24 -3.79 11.12
CA ILE A 751 -15.46 -3.77 12.58
C ILE A 751 -14.87 -4.99 13.30
N TYR A 752 -14.75 -6.14 12.64
CA TYR A 752 -14.30 -7.38 13.26
C TYR A 752 -12.84 -7.70 12.91
N PRO A 753 -11.85 -7.45 13.80
CA PRO A 753 -10.44 -7.64 13.49
C PRO A 753 -10.11 -9.11 13.16
N TRP A 754 -10.84 -10.07 13.75
CA TRP A 754 -10.67 -11.50 13.51
C TRP A 754 -11.06 -11.94 12.09
N LEU A 755 -11.80 -11.13 11.31
CA LEU A 755 -12.05 -11.40 9.89
C LEU A 755 -10.87 -11.03 8.99
N SER A 756 -9.93 -10.22 9.49
CA SER A 756 -8.79 -9.69 8.71
C SER A 756 -7.41 -10.01 9.32
N TRP A 757 -7.34 -10.78 10.41
CA TRP A 757 -6.07 -11.17 11.04
C TRP A 757 -5.09 -11.98 10.16
N ARG A 758 -5.57 -12.56 9.04
CA ARG A 758 -4.76 -13.33 8.07
C ARG A 758 -4.76 -12.75 6.65
N TRP A 759 -5.45 -11.64 6.40
CA TRP A 759 -5.58 -11.04 5.07
C TRP A 759 -5.40 -9.52 5.13
N TRP A 760 -4.85 -8.94 4.07
CA TRP A 760 -4.85 -7.49 3.91
C TRP A 760 -6.28 -6.97 3.79
N GLN A 761 -6.59 -5.89 4.50
CA GLN A 761 -7.88 -5.24 4.37
C GLN A 761 -8.03 -4.65 2.96
N PRO A 762 -9.19 -4.82 2.31
CA PRO A 762 -9.46 -4.19 1.02
C PRO A 762 -9.26 -2.67 1.09
N PRO A 763 -8.73 -2.04 0.04
CA PRO A 763 -8.62 -0.59 -0.02
C PRO A 763 -10.02 0.04 0.05
N VAL A 764 -10.16 1.09 0.86
CA VAL A 764 -11.44 1.80 1.03
C VAL A 764 -11.43 3.09 0.19
N ARG A 765 -12.53 3.38 -0.49
CA ARG A 765 -12.71 4.60 -1.29
C ARG A 765 -13.98 5.34 -0.88
N GLU A 766 -13.89 6.65 -0.78
CA GLU A 766 -15.05 7.51 -0.55
C GLU A 766 -15.87 7.68 -1.84
N MET A 767 -17.19 7.82 -1.73
CA MET A 767 -18.07 8.05 -2.88
C MET A 767 -19.22 8.98 -2.54
N GLU A 768 -19.52 9.95 -3.39
CA GLU A 768 -20.70 10.82 -3.21
C GLU A 768 -21.99 10.08 -3.63
N ILE A 769 -22.95 10.00 -2.72
CA ILE A 769 -24.21 9.24 -2.84
C ILE A 769 -25.41 10.13 -3.18
N ALA A 770 -25.38 11.39 -2.76
CA ALA A 770 -26.40 12.36 -3.10
C ALA A 770 -25.87 13.76 -2.90
N HIS A 771 -26.38 14.72 -3.68
CA HIS A 771 -26.21 16.14 -3.41
C HIS A 771 -27.46 16.89 -3.85
N GLY A 772 -27.63 18.11 -3.34
CA GLY A 772 -28.72 18.97 -3.77
C GLY A 772 -28.76 20.30 -3.06
N GLU A 773 -29.76 21.10 -3.42
CA GLU A 773 -30.06 22.38 -2.80
C GLU A 773 -31.53 22.37 -2.37
N ILE A 774 -31.78 22.61 -1.09
CA ILE A 774 -33.12 22.70 -0.48
C ILE A 774 -33.21 23.98 0.35
N LYS A 775 -34.39 24.28 0.90
CA LYS A 775 -34.57 25.42 1.80
C LYS A 775 -35.05 24.96 3.16
N THR A 776 -34.68 25.70 4.21
CA THR A 776 -35.25 25.51 5.54
C THR A 776 -36.71 25.96 5.58
N ASP A 777 -37.52 25.22 6.34
CA ASP A 777 -38.91 25.59 6.61
C ASP A 777 -39.03 26.68 7.70
N LYS A 778 -40.26 26.98 8.14
CA LYS A 778 -40.57 27.97 9.19
C LYS A 778 -39.97 27.64 10.55
N ASP A 779 -39.74 26.35 10.82
CA ASP A 779 -39.12 25.88 12.05
C ASP A 779 -37.59 25.80 11.91
N GLY A 780 -37.04 26.27 10.78
CA GLY A 780 -35.62 26.18 10.47
C GLY A 780 -35.16 24.77 10.12
N LYS A 781 -36.09 23.84 9.85
CA LYS A 781 -35.79 22.43 9.57
C LYS A 781 -35.63 22.16 8.09
N PHE A 782 -34.88 21.12 7.76
CA PHE A 782 -34.67 20.62 6.41
C PHE A 782 -34.56 19.09 6.40
N VAL A 783 -34.88 18.48 5.25
CA VAL A 783 -34.91 17.02 5.08
C VAL A 783 -34.01 16.62 3.93
N ILE A 784 -33.09 15.69 4.19
CA ILE A 784 -32.21 15.08 3.19
C ILE A 784 -32.60 13.61 3.06
N GLU A 785 -32.86 13.16 1.83
CA GLU A 785 -33.21 11.77 1.51
C GLU A 785 -32.17 11.17 0.57
N PHE A 786 -31.66 9.98 0.88
CA PHE A 786 -30.71 9.24 0.04
C PHE A 786 -30.91 7.73 0.16
N THR A 787 -30.36 6.95 -0.77
CA THR A 787 -30.35 5.48 -0.70
C THR A 787 -28.99 5.00 -0.20
N ALA A 788 -28.95 4.08 0.75
CA ALA A 788 -27.71 3.55 1.34
C ALA A 788 -27.01 2.55 0.38
N ILE A 789 -26.48 3.05 -0.73
CA ILE A 789 -25.80 2.24 -1.76
C ILE A 789 -24.45 1.73 -1.24
N PRO A 790 -24.21 0.41 -1.14
CA PRO A 790 -22.96 -0.16 -0.65
C PRO A 790 -21.82 -0.03 -1.68
N ASP A 791 -20.59 -0.31 -1.26
CA ASP A 791 -19.48 -0.53 -2.19
C ASP A 791 -19.49 -1.98 -2.68
N LEU A 792 -19.88 -2.19 -3.94
CA LEU A 792 -19.95 -3.52 -4.55
C LEU A 792 -18.57 -4.11 -4.88
N THR A 793 -17.50 -3.31 -4.83
CA THR A 793 -16.14 -3.80 -5.04
C THR A 793 -15.56 -4.53 -3.82
N ILE A 794 -16.20 -4.38 -2.65
CA ILE A 794 -15.81 -5.04 -1.40
C ILE A 794 -16.66 -6.29 -1.19
N ASP A 795 -15.99 -7.44 -1.06
CA ASP A 795 -16.64 -8.73 -0.80
C ASP A 795 -17.39 -8.72 0.55
N LYS A 796 -18.64 -9.19 0.55
CA LYS A 796 -19.53 -9.26 1.72
C LYS A 796 -18.94 -10.11 2.85
N LYS A 797 -18.04 -11.05 2.56
CA LYS A 797 -17.40 -11.91 3.57
C LYS A 797 -16.60 -11.14 4.62
N PHE A 798 -16.14 -9.93 4.28
CA PHE A 798 -15.42 -9.06 5.22
C PHE A 798 -16.36 -8.30 6.18
N ASP A 799 -17.67 -8.48 6.03
CA ASP A 799 -18.72 -7.82 6.83
C ASP A 799 -18.52 -6.30 6.94
N PRO A 800 -18.38 -5.57 5.80
CA PRO A 800 -18.10 -4.15 5.82
C PRO A 800 -19.29 -3.36 6.39
N VAL A 801 -18.98 -2.26 7.07
CA VAL A 801 -19.91 -1.22 7.46
C VAL A 801 -19.66 0.01 6.60
N PHE A 802 -20.73 0.62 6.11
CA PHE A 802 -20.69 1.80 5.25
C PHE A 802 -21.16 3.02 6.05
N ASP A 803 -20.24 3.95 6.29
CA ASP A 803 -20.49 5.20 6.98
C ASP A 803 -20.89 6.28 5.96
N TYR A 804 -22.14 6.75 5.99
CA TYR A 804 -22.65 7.83 5.15
C TYR A 804 -22.55 9.16 5.92
N ARG A 805 -21.65 10.04 5.51
CA ARG A 805 -21.46 11.40 6.04
C ARG A 805 -22.30 12.39 5.25
N ILE A 806 -23.26 13.02 5.92
CA ILE A 806 -24.14 14.04 5.40
C ILE A 806 -23.58 15.41 5.80
N TYR A 807 -23.19 16.20 4.82
CA TYR A 807 -22.77 17.59 4.97
C TYR A 807 -23.92 18.51 4.55
N ALA A 808 -24.19 19.56 5.32
CA ALA A 808 -25.16 20.58 4.97
C ALA A 808 -24.59 21.98 5.25
N ASP A 809 -24.41 22.77 4.19
CA ASP A 809 -24.04 24.18 4.23
C ASP A 809 -25.29 25.03 4.13
N VAL A 810 -25.65 25.70 5.22
CA VAL A 810 -26.85 26.54 5.34
C VAL A 810 -26.46 28.00 5.25
N THR A 811 -26.92 28.70 4.21
CA THR A 811 -26.72 30.13 3.99
C THR A 811 -28.00 30.90 4.33
N ASP A 812 -27.91 31.79 5.32
CA ASP A 812 -29.03 32.64 5.72
C ASP A 812 -29.30 33.79 4.74
N VAL A 813 -30.40 34.50 4.94
CA VAL A 813 -30.78 35.66 4.11
C VAL A 813 -29.79 36.83 4.18
N THR A 814 -28.91 36.86 5.18
CA THR A 814 -27.84 37.86 5.32
C THR A 814 -26.53 37.45 4.63
N GLY A 815 -26.50 36.26 4.03
CA GLY A 815 -25.34 35.68 3.35
C GLY A 815 -24.37 34.96 4.28
N GLU A 816 -24.67 34.84 5.58
CA GLU A 816 -23.86 34.07 6.52
C GLU A 816 -24.09 32.57 6.29
N THR A 817 -22.99 31.80 6.14
CA THR A 817 -23.06 30.35 5.89
C THR A 817 -22.50 29.58 7.08
N ARG A 818 -23.20 28.53 7.49
CA ARG A 818 -22.79 27.60 8.54
C ARG A 818 -22.96 26.17 8.07
N SER A 819 -22.01 25.32 8.43
CA SER A 819 -21.99 23.92 8.03
C SER A 819 -22.35 23.02 9.21
N GLY A 820 -23.04 21.91 8.93
CA GLY A 820 -23.28 20.83 9.87
C GLY A 820 -22.97 19.47 9.22
N GLU A 821 -22.43 18.54 10.01
CA GLU A 821 -22.14 17.17 9.59
C GLU A 821 -22.91 16.15 10.43
N LYS A 822 -23.41 15.08 9.80
CA LYS A 822 -23.99 13.91 10.47
C LYS A 822 -23.48 12.64 9.82
N MET A 823 -23.13 11.65 10.63
CA MET A 823 -22.81 10.30 10.15
C MET A 823 -23.99 9.35 10.38
N VAL A 824 -24.27 8.51 9.39
CA VAL A 824 -25.22 7.39 9.48
C VAL A 824 -24.51 6.13 8.98
N SER A 825 -24.34 5.13 9.85
CA SER A 825 -23.68 3.87 9.51
C SER A 825 -24.71 2.80 9.13
N VAL A 826 -24.35 1.95 8.16
CA VAL A 826 -25.21 0.89 7.62
C VAL A 826 -24.38 -0.35 7.31
N SER A 827 -24.93 -1.54 7.53
CA SER A 827 -24.28 -2.81 7.15
C SER A 827 -25.27 -3.74 6.46
N TYR A 828 -24.78 -4.87 5.96
CA TYR A 828 -25.61 -6.00 5.50
C TYR A 828 -26.37 -6.65 6.66
N LYS A 829 -25.82 -6.62 7.88
CA LYS A 829 -26.45 -7.12 9.10
C LYS A 829 -27.03 -5.96 9.89
N SER A 830 -28.16 -6.16 10.58
CA SER A 830 -28.80 -5.06 11.31
C SER A 830 -28.33 -4.90 12.76
N LEU A 831 -27.46 -5.80 13.24
CA LEU A 831 -27.03 -5.91 14.62
C LEU A 831 -25.50 -6.02 14.70
N LEU A 832 -24.89 -5.25 15.60
CA LEU A 832 -23.50 -5.38 16.01
C LEU A 832 -23.43 -6.14 17.34
N LEU A 833 -22.44 -7.02 17.45
CA LEU A 833 -22.11 -7.74 18.67
C LEU A 833 -20.70 -7.33 19.08
N ASN A 834 -20.54 -6.84 20.31
CA ASN A 834 -19.25 -6.50 20.87
C ASN A 834 -19.04 -7.22 22.20
N VAL A 835 -17.92 -7.94 22.30
CA VAL A 835 -17.44 -8.60 23.51
C VAL A 835 -16.16 -7.92 23.98
N ASP A 836 -16.25 -7.28 25.14
CA ASP A 836 -15.10 -6.67 25.82
C ASP A 836 -14.50 -7.70 26.78
N LEU A 837 -13.36 -8.25 26.40
CA LEU A 837 -12.66 -9.29 27.14
C LEU A 837 -11.14 -9.03 27.10
N PRO A 838 -10.47 -8.85 28.25
CA PRO A 838 -9.02 -8.71 28.29
C PRO A 838 -8.32 -10.03 27.91
N GLY A 839 -7.11 -9.95 27.35
CA GLY A 839 -6.35 -11.13 26.95
C GLY A 839 -5.84 -11.98 28.11
N LYS A 840 -5.67 -11.40 29.31
CA LYS A 840 -5.24 -12.09 30.54
C LYS A 840 -6.03 -11.57 31.75
N LEU A 841 -6.37 -12.46 32.69
CA LEU A 841 -7.10 -12.09 33.90
C LEU A 841 -6.87 -13.12 35.04
N PRO A 842 -6.84 -12.73 36.32
CA PRO A 842 -6.90 -13.69 37.41
C PRO A 842 -8.18 -14.53 37.33
N ALA A 843 -8.09 -15.85 37.53
CA ALA A 843 -9.25 -16.75 37.44
C ALA A 843 -10.40 -16.35 38.39
N ASP A 844 -10.07 -15.84 39.59
CA ASP A 844 -11.03 -15.35 40.57
C ASP A 844 -11.74 -14.05 40.14
N SER A 845 -11.17 -13.33 39.18
CA SER A 845 -11.67 -12.06 38.64
C SER A 845 -12.50 -12.25 37.37
N PHE A 846 -12.62 -13.47 36.84
CA PHE A 846 -13.40 -13.77 35.64
C PHE A 846 -14.91 -13.70 35.89
N LYS A 847 -15.41 -12.47 36.00
CA LYS A 847 -16.81 -12.14 36.23
C LYS A 847 -17.13 -10.90 35.41
N ASN A 848 -18.42 -10.64 35.25
CA ASN A 848 -18.92 -9.38 34.73
C ASN A 848 -18.42 -9.01 33.31
N ILE A 849 -18.46 -9.96 32.38
CA ILE A 849 -17.99 -9.73 31.01
C ILE A 849 -18.99 -8.83 30.27
N SER A 850 -18.52 -7.72 29.71
CA SER A 850 -19.39 -6.81 28.97
C SER A 850 -19.66 -7.37 27.57
N ILE A 851 -20.90 -7.79 27.36
CA ILE A 851 -21.44 -8.18 26.05
C ILE A 851 -22.48 -7.12 25.71
N SER A 852 -22.35 -6.49 24.55
CA SER A 852 -23.31 -5.49 24.09
C SER A 852 -23.77 -5.81 22.68
N THR A 853 -25.05 -5.56 22.44
CA THR A 853 -25.68 -5.66 21.13
C THR A 853 -26.29 -4.32 20.79
N THR A 854 -25.85 -3.74 19.68
CA THR A 854 -26.30 -2.41 19.24
C THR A 854 -26.70 -2.45 17.78
N ASN A 855 -27.53 -1.50 17.36
CA ASN A 855 -27.68 -1.21 15.95
C ASN A 855 -26.50 -0.35 15.45
N MET A 856 -26.49 -0.04 14.15
CA MET A 856 -25.43 0.79 13.55
C MET A 856 -25.42 2.25 14.02
N ALA A 857 -26.47 2.72 14.72
CA ALA A 857 -26.50 4.03 15.36
C ALA A 857 -25.91 4.02 16.78
N GLY A 858 -25.44 2.86 17.26
CA GLY A 858 -24.93 2.68 18.62
C GLY A 858 -26.03 2.55 19.67
N GLU A 859 -27.31 2.50 19.26
CA GLU A 859 -28.41 2.29 20.20
C GLU A 859 -28.50 0.81 20.56
N PHE A 860 -28.69 0.52 21.85
CA PHE A 860 -28.84 -0.83 22.34
C PHE A 860 -30.04 -1.54 21.70
N GLU A 861 -29.81 -2.74 21.17
CA GLU A 861 -30.84 -3.60 20.60
C GLU A 861 -30.80 -4.96 21.31
N ARG A 862 -31.92 -5.33 21.94
CA ARG A 862 -32.00 -6.57 22.72
C ARG A 862 -31.92 -7.80 21.82
N ALA A 863 -30.90 -8.64 22.02
CA ALA A 863 -30.76 -9.93 21.33
C ALA A 863 -30.55 -11.09 22.32
N LYS A 864 -30.89 -12.31 21.88
CA LYS A 864 -30.55 -13.55 22.60
C LYS A 864 -29.20 -14.04 22.11
N VAL A 865 -28.18 -13.94 22.95
CA VAL A 865 -26.83 -14.39 22.64
C VAL A 865 -26.59 -15.78 23.24
N THR A 866 -25.88 -16.62 22.52
CA THR A 866 -25.31 -17.86 23.03
C THR A 866 -23.83 -17.64 23.27
N VAL A 867 -23.40 -17.78 24.52
CA VAL A 867 -22.01 -17.69 24.94
C VAL A 867 -21.49 -19.10 25.17
N THR A 868 -20.44 -19.47 24.44
CA THR A 868 -19.73 -20.74 24.58
C THR A 868 -18.29 -20.47 24.97
N ILE A 869 -17.84 -21.02 26.09
CA ILE A 869 -16.45 -20.92 26.55
C ILE A 869 -15.85 -22.33 26.53
N SER A 870 -14.83 -22.51 25.70
CA SER A 870 -14.14 -23.79 25.53
C SER A 870 -12.74 -23.71 26.11
N LYS A 871 -12.36 -24.67 26.95
CA LYS A 871 -10.99 -24.78 27.44
C LYS A 871 -10.07 -25.22 26.29
N LEU A 872 -8.93 -24.57 26.14
CA LEU A 872 -7.92 -24.88 25.14
C LEU A 872 -6.87 -25.83 25.73
N ARG A 873 -6.40 -26.78 24.90
CA ARG A 873 -5.34 -27.70 25.26
C ARG A 873 -3.98 -26.99 25.19
N ALA A 874 -3.51 -26.50 26.34
CA ALA A 874 -2.23 -25.84 26.43
C ALA A 874 -1.05 -26.75 26.04
N GLU A 875 -0.07 -26.17 25.34
CA GLU A 875 1.23 -26.80 25.11
C GLU A 875 2.00 -26.93 26.43
N LYS A 876 2.62 -28.09 26.64
CA LYS A 876 3.33 -28.46 27.86
C LYS A 876 4.85 -28.38 27.72
N ARG A 877 5.36 -28.13 26.52
CA ARG A 877 6.77 -27.83 26.28
C ARG A 877 7.03 -26.35 26.50
N LEU A 878 8.21 -26.04 27.03
CA LEU A 878 8.75 -24.69 26.98
C LEU A 878 9.22 -24.43 25.55
N ILE A 879 8.47 -23.63 24.79
CA ILE A 879 8.77 -23.33 23.39
C ILE A 879 9.30 -21.91 23.27
N ARG A 880 10.42 -21.73 22.56
CA ARG A 880 10.95 -20.41 22.21
C ARG A 880 10.28 -19.89 20.94
N SER A 881 10.13 -18.57 20.85
CA SER A 881 9.55 -17.92 19.68
C SER A 881 10.32 -18.25 18.40
N ARG A 882 9.58 -18.53 17.32
CA ARG A 882 10.15 -18.84 16.01
C ARG A 882 10.73 -17.57 15.36
N TYR A 883 11.90 -17.68 14.72
CA TYR A 883 12.54 -16.56 14.01
C TYR A 883 12.07 -16.34 12.57
N TRP A 884 11.26 -17.25 12.04
CA TRP A 884 10.77 -17.25 10.67
C TRP A 884 9.37 -17.87 10.61
N GLU A 885 8.75 -17.83 9.43
CA GLU A 885 7.40 -18.39 9.21
C GLU A 885 7.34 -19.92 9.36
N ARG A 886 6.15 -20.42 9.70
CA ARG A 886 5.88 -21.86 9.87
C ARG A 886 6.05 -22.63 8.53
N PRO A 887 6.84 -23.71 8.48
CA PRO A 887 7.04 -24.54 7.29
C PRO A 887 5.84 -25.44 7.00
N ASP A 888 5.42 -25.52 5.73
CA ASP A 888 4.21 -26.25 5.34
C ASP A 888 4.47 -27.70 4.91
N GLN A 889 5.76 -28.03 4.75
CA GLN A 889 6.24 -29.38 4.49
C GLN A 889 7.24 -29.80 5.58
N PHE A 890 7.30 -31.09 5.89
CA PHE A 890 8.12 -31.61 6.99
C PHE A 890 9.00 -32.77 6.52
N VAL A 891 10.30 -32.69 6.80
CA VAL A 891 11.28 -33.77 6.53
C VAL A 891 11.56 -34.66 7.74
N MET A 892 11.12 -34.25 8.92
CA MET A 892 11.22 -35.00 10.18
C MET A 892 9.82 -35.24 10.72
N SER A 893 9.59 -36.38 11.36
CA SER A 893 8.35 -36.58 12.14
C SER A 893 8.34 -35.65 13.36
N LYS A 894 7.15 -35.32 13.89
CA LYS A 894 7.03 -34.51 15.11
C LYS A 894 7.85 -35.07 16.27
N ASP A 895 7.78 -36.37 16.51
CA ASP A 895 8.53 -37.02 17.62
C ASP A 895 10.04 -36.94 17.43
N GLU A 896 10.53 -37.12 16.19
CA GLU A 896 11.94 -36.96 15.87
C GLU A 896 12.38 -35.50 16.02
N TYR A 897 11.58 -34.56 15.53
CA TYR A 897 11.85 -33.14 15.63
C TYR A 897 11.96 -32.70 17.09
N VAL A 898 10.97 -33.02 17.92
CA VAL A 898 10.94 -32.64 19.34
C VAL A 898 12.12 -33.28 20.10
N LYS A 899 12.58 -34.46 19.69
CA LYS A 899 13.77 -35.08 20.28
C LYS A 899 15.06 -34.31 19.97
N GLN A 900 15.17 -33.75 18.76
CA GLN A 900 16.35 -32.97 18.33
C GLN A 900 16.29 -31.51 18.80
N PHE A 901 15.08 -30.94 18.82
CA PHE A 901 14.80 -29.53 19.06
C PHE A 901 13.69 -29.38 20.12
N PRO A 902 13.97 -29.76 21.38
CA PRO A 902 12.93 -29.86 22.42
C PRO A 902 12.23 -28.52 22.71
N TYR A 903 12.94 -27.41 22.55
CA TYR A 903 12.44 -26.05 22.80
C TYR A 903 11.96 -25.31 21.55
N ASP A 904 12.09 -25.91 20.38
CA ASP A 904 11.63 -25.29 19.14
C ASP A 904 10.20 -25.71 18.81
N GLU A 905 9.48 -24.76 18.21
CA GLU A 905 8.16 -25.00 17.64
C GLU A 905 8.31 -25.87 16.39
N TYR A 906 7.51 -26.94 16.28
CA TYR A 906 7.52 -27.80 15.10
C TYR A 906 6.54 -27.23 14.07
N ASP A 907 5.32 -26.95 14.51
CA ASP A 907 4.20 -26.54 13.67
C ASP A 907 3.65 -25.18 14.12
N ASN A 908 2.63 -25.15 14.96
CA ASN A 908 2.06 -23.92 15.53
C ASN A 908 1.73 -24.07 17.02
N GLU A 909 2.52 -24.86 17.74
CA GLU A 909 2.22 -25.19 19.13
C GLU A 909 2.33 -24.01 20.10
N ALA A 910 3.00 -22.92 19.73
CA ALA A 910 3.08 -21.71 20.55
C ALA A 910 1.86 -20.77 20.36
N ASP A 911 1.12 -20.87 19.26
CA ASP A 911 -0.08 -20.05 19.02
C ASP A 911 -1.33 -20.67 19.64
N TYR A 912 -1.75 -20.12 20.78
CA TYR A 912 -2.93 -20.60 21.51
C TYR A 912 -4.23 -20.53 20.70
N LYS A 913 -4.31 -19.68 19.66
CA LYS A 913 -5.51 -19.60 18.80
C LYS A 913 -5.68 -20.83 17.93
N GLY A 914 -4.61 -21.59 17.70
CA GLY A 914 -4.62 -22.86 16.98
C GLY A 914 -4.80 -24.09 17.86
N TRP A 915 -4.82 -23.93 19.19
CA TRP A 915 -4.91 -25.06 20.10
C TRP A 915 -6.25 -25.77 20.01
N GLY A 916 -6.21 -27.10 20.10
CA GLY A 916 -7.41 -27.92 20.12
C GLY A 916 -8.29 -27.60 21.32
N LYS A 917 -9.60 -27.51 21.10
CA LYS A 917 -10.60 -27.37 22.18
C LYS A 917 -10.72 -28.68 22.94
N GLU A 918 -10.73 -28.61 24.27
CA GLU A 918 -10.98 -29.75 25.15
C GLU A 918 -12.48 -29.85 25.47
N GLN A 919 -12.88 -29.50 26.69
CA GLN A 919 -14.27 -29.47 27.13
C GLN A 919 -14.85 -28.06 26.98
N VAL A 920 -16.13 -27.98 26.60
CA VAL A 920 -16.92 -26.77 26.79
C VAL A 920 -17.06 -26.57 28.29
N ALA A 921 -16.37 -25.58 28.82
CA ALA A 921 -16.36 -25.26 30.24
C ALA A 921 -17.65 -24.54 30.65
N TYR A 922 -18.29 -23.86 29.70
CA TYR A 922 -19.51 -23.12 29.92
C TYR A 922 -20.27 -22.89 28.61
N GLU A 923 -21.59 -23.07 28.64
CA GLU A 923 -22.48 -22.70 27.54
C GLU A 923 -23.79 -22.16 28.12
N LYS A 924 -24.21 -20.97 27.67
CA LYS A 924 -25.50 -20.40 28.08
C LYS A 924 -26.06 -19.50 27.01
N THR A 925 -27.36 -19.61 26.79
CA THR A 925 -28.14 -18.64 26.01
C THR A 925 -28.88 -17.70 26.94
N ASP A 926 -28.70 -16.39 26.79
CA ASP A 926 -29.41 -15.38 27.58
C ASP A 926 -29.72 -14.14 26.74
N SER A 927 -30.67 -13.31 27.18
CA SER A 927 -30.92 -12.02 26.56
C SER A 927 -29.98 -10.96 27.12
N VAL A 928 -29.22 -10.30 26.26
CA VAL A 928 -28.41 -9.13 26.63
C VAL A 928 -29.35 -8.01 27.06
N LYS A 929 -28.99 -7.23 28.09
CA LYS A 929 -29.69 -6.01 28.51
C LYS A 929 -28.73 -4.83 28.38
N GLU A 930 -29.27 -3.62 28.30
CA GLU A 930 -28.47 -2.40 28.27
C GLU A 930 -27.62 -2.32 29.54
N ASN A 931 -26.30 -2.18 29.39
CA ASN A 931 -25.33 -2.17 30.48
C ASN A 931 -25.32 -3.44 31.36
N SER A 932 -25.77 -4.59 30.84
CA SER A 932 -25.64 -5.85 31.59
C SER A 932 -24.25 -6.43 31.47
N GLU A 933 -23.67 -6.71 32.62
CA GLU A 933 -22.51 -7.56 32.73
C GLU A 933 -22.96 -9.03 32.69
N PHE A 934 -22.33 -9.82 31.82
CA PHE A 934 -22.52 -11.26 31.77
C PHE A 934 -21.71 -11.90 32.88
N ASP A 935 -22.41 -12.47 33.86
CA ASP A 935 -21.78 -13.22 34.95
C ASP A 935 -21.90 -14.74 34.69
N PRO A 936 -20.80 -15.41 34.30
CA PRO A 936 -20.78 -16.87 34.16
C PRO A 936 -21.07 -17.56 35.50
N GLU A 937 -20.70 -16.96 36.63
CA GLU A 937 -20.81 -17.57 37.96
C GLU A 937 -22.24 -17.62 38.50
N ALA A 938 -23.10 -16.67 38.10
CA ALA A 938 -24.50 -16.57 38.53
C ALA A 938 -25.40 -17.74 38.08
N SER A 939 -24.89 -18.67 37.27
CA SER A 939 -25.64 -19.76 36.63
C SER A 939 -25.71 -21.09 37.43
N GLY A 940 -25.00 -21.24 38.55
CA GLY A 940 -25.07 -22.42 39.43
C GLY A 940 -23.72 -23.13 39.71
N ARG A 941 -23.69 -24.07 40.67
CA ARG A 941 -22.44 -24.74 41.15
C ARG A 941 -21.71 -25.48 40.00
N ASN A 942 -20.40 -25.23 39.88
CA ASN A 942 -19.43 -25.66 38.85
C ASN A 942 -19.07 -24.64 37.74
N SER A 943 -19.50 -23.37 37.87
CA SER A 943 -19.24 -22.30 36.88
C SER A 943 -17.89 -21.56 37.01
N LYS A 944 -17.09 -21.85 38.04
CA LYS A 944 -15.79 -21.18 38.22
C LYS A 944 -14.74 -21.79 37.29
N LEU A 945 -14.31 -21.02 36.30
CA LEU A 945 -13.25 -21.44 35.39
C LEU A 945 -11.93 -21.56 36.16
N LEU A 946 -11.25 -22.70 35.99
CA LEU A 946 -9.92 -22.91 36.54
C LEU A 946 -8.88 -22.14 35.71
N PRO A 947 -7.68 -21.88 36.26
CA PRO A 947 -6.58 -21.37 35.46
C PRO A 947 -6.32 -22.18 34.18
N GLY A 948 -5.97 -21.49 33.11
CA GLY A 948 -5.77 -22.02 31.77
C GLY A 948 -6.26 -21.09 30.66
N PHE A 949 -6.12 -21.55 29.42
CA PHE A 949 -6.52 -20.81 28.23
C PHE A 949 -7.92 -21.18 27.76
N TYR A 950 -8.67 -20.18 27.31
CA TYR A 950 -10.05 -20.35 26.87
C TYR A 950 -10.32 -19.56 25.59
N GLU A 951 -11.17 -20.14 24.74
CA GLU A 951 -11.83 -19.43 23.64
C GLU A 951 -13.28 -19.15 24.05
N MET A 952 -13.69 -17.89 23.95
CA MET A 952 -15.06 -17.42 24.15
C MET A 952 -15.67 -17.07 22.79
N GLU A 953 -16.64 -17.86 22.37
CA GLU A 953 -17.45 -17.63 21.19
C GLU A 953 -18.84 -17.12 21.60
N VAL A 954 -19.22 -15.96 21.07
CA VAL A 954 -20.55 -15.38 21.28
C VAL A 954 -21.28 -15.28 19.94
N THR A 955 -22.45 -15.90 19.85
CA THR A 955 -23.27 -15.92 18.63
C THR A 955 -24.69 -15.44 18.89
N THR A 956 -25.28 -14.81 17.89
CA THR A 956 -26.69 -14.43 17.86
C THR A 956 -27.18 -14.38 16.42
N LYS A 957 -28.48 -14.12 16.22
CA LYS A 957 -29.04 -13.77 14.93
C LYS A 957 -29.58 -12.35 14.95
N ASP A 958 -29.46 -11.64 13.84
CA ASP A 958 -30.15 -10.37 13.66
C ASP A 958 -31.65 -10.59 13.34
N LYS A 959 -32.40 -9.51 13.17
CA LYS A 959 -33.85 -9.55 12.91
C LYS A 959 -34.22 -10.27 11.60
N ASP A 960 -33.29 -10.35 10.66
CA ASP A 960 -33.44 -10.96 9.34
C ASP A 960 -32.93 -12.42 9.33
N GLY A 961 -32.44 -12.92 10.48
CA GLY A 961 -31.99 -14.30 10.67
C GLY A 961 -30.54 -14.56 10.28
N LEU A 962 -29.77 -13.52 9.94
CA LEU A 962 -28.35 -13.62 9.64
C LEU A 962 -27.54 -13.82 10.92
N GLU A 963 -26.53 -14.67 10.86
CA GLU A 963 -25.65 -14.93 12.00
C GLU A 963 -24.70 -13.75 12.27
N VAL A 964 -24.65 -13.34 13.54
CA VAL A 964 -23.67 -12.39 14.08
C VAL A 964 -22.84 -13.14 15.11
N LYS A 965 -21.51 -13.09 14.95
CA LYS A 965 -20.56 -13.87 15.74
C LYS A 965 -19.36 -13.01 16.13
N ASP A 966 -18.90 -13.17 17.37
CA ASP A 966 -17.64 -12.62 17.85
C ASP A 966 -16.84 -13.68 18.62
N VAL A 967 -15.52 -13.70 18.43
CA VAL A 967 -14.61 -14.69 19.04
C VAL A 967 -13.50 -13.96 19.79
N ARG A 968 -13.27 -14.33 21.05
CA ARG A 968 -12.22 -13.80 21.92
C ARG A 968 -11.47 -14.94 22.60
N TYR A 969 -10.23 -14.65 23.01
CA TYR A 969 -9.36 -15.59 23.71
C TYR A 969 -8.88 -14.96 25.01
N ILE A 970 -8.76 -15.76 26.06
CA ILE A 970 -8.31 -15.29 27.38
C ILE A 970 -7.45 -16.34 28.08
N GLU A 971 -6.38 -15.89 28.71
CA GLU A 971 -5.62 -16.64 29.71
C GLU A 971 -6.14 -16.31 31.12
N LEU A 972 -6.59 -17.33 31.84
CA LEU A 972 -6.93 -17.22 33.25
C LEU A 972 -5.76 -17.75 34.09
N TYR A 973 -5.25 -16.95 35.03
CA TYR A 973 -4.14 -17.36 35.90
C TYR A 973 -4.49 -17.34 37.39
N ASP A 974 -3.79 -18.15 38.20
CA ASP A 974 -3.90 -18.09 39.66
C ASP A 974 -2.91 -17.06 40.23
N GLU A 975 -3.43 -15.91 40.66
CA GLU A 975 -2.63 -14.84 41.24
C GLU A 975 -1.87 -15.23 42.53
N LYS A 976 -2.37 -16.25 43.24
CA LYS A 976 -1.76 -16.73 44.50
C LYS A 976 -0.73 -17.83 44.26
N SER A 977 -0.67 -18.38 43.05
CA SER A 977 0.28 -19.41 42.67
C SER A 977 1.67 -18.81 42.41
N ASN A 978 2.71 -19.51 42.82
CA ASN A 978 4.09 -19.21 42.44
C ASN A 978 4.56 -20.03 41.21
N ARG A 979 3.61 -20.60 40.47
CA ARG A 979 3.83 -21.41 39.27
C ARG A 979 2.97 -20.89 38.14
N LEU A 980 3.55 -20.83 36.95
CA LEU A 980 2.82 -20.52 35.73
C LEU A 980 1.93 -21.70 35.33
N ASP A 981 0.77 -21.40 34.76
CA ASP A 981 -0.21 -22.40 34.31
C ASP A 981 0.23 -23.14 33.04
N HIS A 982 1.20 -22.57 32.32
CA HIS A 982 1.86 -23.19 31.19
C HIS A 982 3.33 -22.74 31.10
N PRO A 983 4.20 -23.50 30.42
CA PRO A 983 5.60 -23.14 30.30
C PRO A 983 5.83 -21.92 29.40
N GLU A 984 6.41 -20.86 29.97
CA GLU A 984 6.84 -19.66 29.23
C GLU A 984 8.26 -19.23 29.68
N TYR A 985 9.02 -18.62 28.76
CA TYR A 985 10.33 -18.05 29.07
C TYR A 985 10.22 -16.76 29.91
N LEU A 986 9.20 -15.94 29.64
CA LEU A 986 8.89 -14.72 30.37
C LEU A 986 7.38 -14.52 30.43
N TRP A 987 6.82 -14.69 31.61
CA TRP A 987 5.50 -14.21 31.97
C TRP A 987 5.65 -12.90 32.72
N SER A 988 4.87 -11.88 32.37
CA SER A 988 4.88 -10.61 33.09
C SER A 988 3.48 -10.01 33.22
N GLU A 989 3.17 -9.53 34.41
CA GLU A 989 2.00 -8.72 34.69
C GLU A 989 2.47 -7.29 34.96
N GLY A 990 2.22 -6.41 33.99
CA GLY A 990 2.50 -4.99 34.13
C GLY A 990 1.57 -4.36 35.15
N SER A 991 2.07 -3.35 35.86
CA SER A 991 1.25 -2.64 36.81
C SER A 991 0.22 -1.71 36.14
N LYS A 992 -0.84 -1.35 36.89
CA LYS A 992 -1.73 -0.25 36.50
C LYS A 992 -0.90 1.04 36.36
N PRO A 993 -1.32 2.00 35.51
CA PRO A 993 -0.69 3.32 35.46
C PRO A 993 -0.55 3.90 36.87
N VAL A 994 0.66 4.36 37.22
CA VAL A 994 1.00 4.94 38.53
C VAL A 994 1.57 6.33 38.36
N GLU A 995 1.34 7.20 39.36
CA GLU A 995 1.85 8.57 39.37
C GLU A 995 3.31 8.63 39.87
N PRO A 996 4.09 9.68 39.50
CA PRO A 996 5.46 9.84 39.98
C PRO A 996 5.61 9.79 41.52
N GLY A 997 6.44 8.87 41.99
CA GLY A 997 6.70 8.64 43.42
C GLY A 997 5.76 7.63 44.09
N GLU A 998 4.77 7.09 43.36
CA GLU A 998 4.01 5.93 43.80
C GLU A 998 4.83 4.64 43.66
N ARG A 999 4.60 3.69 44.57
CA ARG A 999 5.19 2.37 44.48
C ARG A 999 4.29 1.50 43.64
N THR A 1000 4.89 0.81 42.67
CA THR A 1000 4.21 -0.19 41.87
C THR A 1000 4.85 -1.55 42.03
N THR A 1001 4.11 -2.60 41.68
CA THR A 1001 4.61 -3.98 41.68
C THR A 1001 4.42 -4.54 40.29
N ASN A 1002 5.52 -4.94 39.66
CA ASN A 1002 5.49 -5.76 38.46
C ASN A 1002 5.75 -7.20 38.89
N LYS A 1003 4.94 -8.13 38.40
CA LYS A 1003 5.20 -9.56 38.61
C LYS A 1003 5.85 -10.13 37.37
N VAL A 1004 6.89 -10.92 37.57
CA VAL A 1004 7.57 -11.66 36.51
C VAL A 1004 7.67 -13.12 36.91
N GLY A 1005 7.57 -14.02 35.93
CA GLY A 1005 7.69 -15.46 36.12
C GLY A 1005 8.39 -16.08 34.93
N THR A 1006 9.07 -17.20 35.17
CA THR A 1006 9.69 -18.01 34.12
C THR A 1006 9.56 -19.48 34.48
N SER A 1007 9.36 -20.32 33.47
CA SER A 1007 9.42 -21.78 33.62
C SER A 1007 10.81 -22.35 33.31
N ALA A 1008 11.73 -21.52 32.84
CA ALA A 1008 13.10 -21.93 32.61
C ALA A 1008 13.85 -22.09 33.95
N THR A 1009 14.62 -23.18 34.08
CA THR A 1009 15.15 -23.64 35.38
C THR A 1009 16.47 -22.99 35.81
N ASP A 1010 17.19 -22.34 34.88
CA ASP A 1010 18.53 -21.78 35.11
C ASP A 1010 18.67 -20.43 34.38
N VAL A 1011 17.76 -19.51 34.68
CA VAL A 1011 17.77 -18.14 34.13
C VAL A 1011 18.38 -17.19 35.15
N TYR A 1012 19.35 -16.39 34.69
CA TYR A 1012 19.81 -15.22 35.44
C TYR A 1012 18.76 -14.10 35.35
N LEU A 1013 18.08 -13.82 36.45
CA LEU A 1013 17.01 -12.82 36.58
C LEU A 1013 17.50 -11.52 37.24
#